data_AF-A0A8H4Q4J4-F1
#
_entry.id   AF-A0A8H4Q4J4-F1
#
_cell.length_a   1.000
_cell.length_b   1.000
_cell.length_c   1.000
_cell.angle_alpha   90.00
_cell.angle_beta   90.00
_cell.angle_gamma   90.00
#
_symmetry.space_group_name_H-M   'P 1'
#
loop_
_entity.id
_entity.type
_entity.pdbx_description
1 polymer ?
#
loop_
_entity_poly.entity_id
_entity_poly.type
_entity_poly.pdbx_seq_one_letter_code
_entity_poly.pdbx_strand_id
1 'polypeptide(L)'
;MAGRYHDEDESRALMTGMEQHEADEADAPGRADHDPDQPLDASLQVQDDHRPPTPRFLQDEQAWKRWKWVPYPARRFAKAMARWSVGPPDPRPYRIRPVLPAVQHLPLKLVDRFLPQRLYRVWLLMLYLSIWVITFTLVKRKGNMATEVAGWGQPRTIGCGASYWGAGNYCGFDGSQCRPFSDSGFAFRCPSSCANYMVLNPRAVGDQEVIYTPLVIGGPSNEVRPEEAVYRGDSYICAAAIHAGIITDQLGGCGVVNLVGRQQGFVSSQRNGITSTGFDSYFPLSFQFLPSLSCSWDDSRWSLLIVSVVFTAVLSLFTASPGLFFFSTFVGIFWTVGMALDPPSQPTVAALFSNVLGKFLPAMFMAWVMYDKMGVRRTLKDLTAQVEKTILWLGACWVGAMTNYTLNFIPIQRLNSHDINQQPGAKAALAIIVIVLCAVATTQVWFFRKEGRLVKYLKLYAVLLVAILVALGIPGLKLRLHHYILALVLLPGTSLQMRPSLLYQGLLVGLFINGVARWGFDPVLQTPQSLLGDAQRDSLLPLIHPPEVHLGGDIVGSSSNITFRWEPPAGPQYDGMSVLVNDVERFRTYFGDAGEKSEFVWSRNSTLGLPEYFRFAFMTGSDSNDYTRAGTWNADGQWKDMAAGPSTVKEDAAKDESARR
;
A
#
# COMPACT_ATOMS: atom_id res chain seq x y z
N MET A 1 -23.89 55.59 13.31
CA MET A 1 -25.36 55.57 13.35
C MET A 1 -25.81 54.36 14.14
N ALA A 2 -26.91 54.46 14.90
CA ALA A 2 -27.27 53.52 15.98
C ALA A 2 -28.79 53.28 16.08
N GLY A 3 -29.20 52.28 16.87
CA GLY A 3 -30.59 51.84 17.11
C GLY A 3 -30.87 50.45 16.48
N ARG A 4 -31.12 49.32 17.16
CA ARG A 4 -31.47 48.94 18.57
C ARG A 4 -32.96 48.99 18.94
N TYR A 5 -33.41 47.97 19.70
CA TYR A 5 -34.71 47.75 20.40
C TYR A 5 -35.86 47.05 19.62
N HIS A 6 -36.65 46.09 20.15
CA HIS A 6 -36.56 45.17 21.34
C HIS A 6 -37.54 43.95 21.17
N ASP A 7 -37.43 42.96 22.08
CA ASP A 7 -38.44 42.02 22.63
C ASP A 7 -38.96 40.83 21.76
N GLU A 8 -38.83 39.56 22.19
CA GLU A 8 -39.51 38.78 23.29
C GLU A 8 -40.96 38.36 22.88
N ASP A 9 -41.50 37.16 23.14
CA ASP A 9 -41.21 36.17 24.21
C ASP A 9 -41.53 34.68 23.83
N GLU A 10 -41.46 33.76 24.81
CA GLU A 10 -41.46 32.28 24.75
C GLU A 10 -42.75 31.50 24.31
N SER A 11 -42.55 30.19 24.06
CA SER A 11 -43.25 29.05 24.72
C SER A 11 -44.10 28.04 23.91
N ARG A 12 -43.50 26.84 23.73
CA ARG A 12 -44.01 25.49 24.04
C ARG A 12 -45.52 25.13 23.97
N ALA A 13 -45.81 24.24 23.00
CA ALA A 13 -46.11 22.80 23.20
C ALA A 13 -47.52 22.26 23.60
N LEU A 14 -47.72 20.99 23.18
CA LEU A 14 -48.59 19.92 23.73
C LEU A 14 -50.09 19.86 23.37
N MET A 15 -50.42 18.71 22.74
CA MET A 15 -51.47 17.74 23.13
C MET A 15 -52.96 17.94 22.79
N THR A 16 -53.59 16.79 22.51
CA THR A 16 -55.00 16.39 22.75
C THR A 16 -56.12 17.26 22.15
N GLY A 17 -57.17 16.73 21.53
CA GLY A 17 -57.82 15.43 21.70
C GLY A 17 -59.33 15.66 21.80
N MET A 18 -60.11 14.69 21.31
CA MET A 18 -61.56 14.50 21.51
C MET A 18 -62.56 15.55 20.95
N GLU A 19 -63.44 15.01 20.10
CA GLU A 19 -64.91 15.11 20.15
C GLU A 19 -65.70 16.31 19.56
N GLN A 20 -66.66 15.90 18.71
CA GLN A 20 -68.11 16.20 18.76
C GLN A 20 -68.73 17.38 17.98
N HIS A 21 -69.81 17.03 17.22
CA HIS A 21 -70.95 17.82 16.72
C HIS A 21 -70.61 19.06 15.82
N GLU A 22 -71.36 19.52 14.81
CA GLU A 22 -72.60 19.11 14.08
C GLU A 22 -72.59 19.86 12.69
N ALA A 23 -73.53 19.83 11.73
CA ALA A 23 -74.91 19.31 11.59
C ALA A 23 -75.22 18.92 10.11
N ASP A 24 -76.48 19.13 9.68
CA ASP A 24 -77.08 19.19 8.32
C ASP A 24 -77.05 17.92 7.42
N GLU A 25 -78.17 17.44 6.84
CA GLU A 25 -79.60 17.77 7.04
C GLU A 25 -80.48 16.58 6.53
N ALA A 26 -81.81 16.72 6.64
CA ALA A 26 -82.95 15.84 6.26
C ALA A 26 -82.78 14.77 5.11
N ASP A 27 -83.57 13.69 5.01
CA ASP A 27 -85.00 13.51 5.37
C ASP A 27 -85.38 12.01 5.56
N ALA A 28 -86.59 11.73 6.07
CA ALA A 28 -87.15 10.39 6.39
C ALA A 28 -88.29 10.01 5.39
N PRO A 29 -89.23 9.04 5.63
CA PRO A 29 -89.35 8.00 6.68
C PRO A 29 -89.81 6.58 6.21
N GLY A 30 -89.82 5.60 7.14
CA GLY A 30 -90.59 4.34 7.05
C GLY A 30 -89.91 3.14 7.75
N ARG A 31 -90.13 2.88 9.06
CA ARG A 31 -91.10 1.87 9.63
C ARG A 31 -91.13 0.53 8.86
N ALA A 32 -90.97 -0.68 9.45
CA ALA A 32 -90.64 -1.16 10.82
C ALA A 32 -90.24 -2.68 10.70
N ASP A 33 -89.99 -3.55 11.71
CA ASP A 33 -90.06 -3.53 13.19
C ASP A 33 -89.15 -4.66 13.79
N HIS A 34 -89.42 -5.19 15.02
CA HIS A 34 -88.85 -6.43 15.64
C HIS A 34 -89.05 -7.73 14.79
N ASP A 35 -88.35 -8.88 14.94
CA ASP A 35 -87.81 -9.63 16.11
C ASP A 35 -86.86 -10.78 15.60
N PRO A 36 -86.15 -11.57 16.45
CA PRO A 36 -85.13 -12.53 16.00
C PRO A 36 -85.63 -13.98 15.87
N ASP A 37 -85.05 -14.75 14.93
CA ASP A 37 -85.15 -16.21 14.94
C ASP A 37 -83.90 -16.92 14.36
N GLN A 38 -83.73 -18.19 14.76
CA GLN A 38 -82.56 -19.08 14.55
C GLN A 38 -82.56 -19.75 13.14
N PRO A 39 -81.66 -20.71 12.77
CA PRO A 39 -80.50 -21.30 13.48
C PRO A 39 -79.20 -21.43 12.65
N LEU A 40 -78.20 -22.10 13.23
CA LEU A 40 -77.05 -22.67 12.51
C LEU A 40 -77.50 -23.56 11.34
N ASP A 41 -76.74 -23.54 10.24
CA ASP A 41 -76.56 -24.77 9.47
C ASP A 41 -75.17 -24.86 8.81
N ALA A 42 -74.61 -26.06 8.79
CA ALA A 42 -73.26 -26.34 8.31
C ALA A 42 -73.31 -27.13 6.99
N SER A 43 -72.91 -26.50 5.88
CA SER A 43 -72.77 -27.18 4.59
C SER A 43 -71.31 -27.40 4.21
N LEU A 44 -70.80 -28.60 4.53
CA LEU A 44 -69.57 -29.15 3.98
C LEU A 44 -69.72 -29.35 2.45
N GLN A 45 -69.21 -28.43 1.64
CA GLN A 45 -68.95 -28.71 0.23
C GLN A 45 -67.60 -29.43 0.08
N VAL A 46 -67.65 -30.76 0.10
CA VAL A 46 -66.56 -31.61 -0.42
C VAL A 46 -66.60 -31.53 -1.94
N GLN A 47 -65.66 -30.81 -2.54
CA GLN A 47 -65.48 -30.78 -4.00
C GLN A 47 -64.36 -31.75 -4.38
N ASP A 48 -64.77 -32.89 -4.93
CA ASP A 48 -63.90 -34.04 -5.21
C ASP A 48 -63.21 -33.90 -6.57
N ASP A 49 -62.10 -33.16 -6.61
CA ASP A 49 -61.36 -32.86 -7.85
C ASP A 49 -60.33 -33.97 -8.17
N HIS A 50 -60.85 -35.11 -8.67
CA HIS A 50 -60.09 -36.29 -9.09
C HIS A 50 -59.21 -36.01 -10.33
N ARG A 51 -58.09 -35.31 -10.13
CA ARG A 51 -56.97 -35.21 -11.08
C ARG A 51 -55.72 -35.82 -10.46
N PRO A 52 -55.00 -36.73 -11.15
CA PRO A 52 -53.72 -37.20 -10.65
C PRO A 52 -52.78 -35.99 -10.48
N PRO A 53 -52.05 -35.88 -9.37
CA PRO A 53 -51.21 -34.72 -9.11
C PRO A 53 -50.17 -34.61 -10.23
N THR A 54 -50.30 -33.56 -11.04
CA THR A 54 -49.37 -33.25 -12.14
C THR A 54 -47.95 -33.38 -11.61
N PRO A 55 -47.08 -34.21 -12.25
CA PRO A 55 -45.74 -34.47 -11.74
C PRO A 55 -45.01 -33.18 -11.39
N ARG A 56 -44.26 -33.19 -10.28
CA ARG A 56 -43.66 -31.97 -9.70
C ARG A 56 -42.79 -31.19 -10.69
N PHE A 57 -42.27 -31.84 -11.74
CA PHE A 57 -41.54 -31.20 -12.83
C PHE A 57 -42.44 -30.35 -13.76
N LEU A 58 -43.65 -30.82 -14.09
CA LEU A 58 -44.64 -30.08 -14.89
C LEU A 58 -45.23 -28.88 -14.13
N GLN A 59 -45.44 -29.02 -12.82
CA GLN A 59 -45.85 -27.89 -11.96
C GLN A 59 -44.75 -26.82 -11.86
N ASP A 60 -43.49 -27.24 -11.68
CA ASP A 60 -42.33 -26.34 -11.65
C ASP A 60 -42.06 -25.64 -13.01
N GLU A 61 -42.45 -26.25 -14.14
CA GLU A 61 -42.36 -25.60 -15.47
C GLU A 61 -43.38 -24.45 -15.64
N GLN A 62 -44.62 -24.65 -15.20
CA GLN A 62 -45.69 -23.65 -15.40
C GLN A 62 -45.44 -22.37 -14.60
N ALA A 63 -44.87 -22.48 -13.40
CA ALA A 63 -44.58 -21.35 -12.51
C ALA A 63 -43.48 -20.39 -13.04
N TRP A 64 -42.69 -20.76 -14.05
CA TRP A 64 -41.54 -19.95 -14.51
C TRP A 64 -41.46 -19.79 -16.04
N LYS A 65 -42.60 -19.55 -16.70
CA LYS A 65 -42.67 -19.20 -18.15
C LYS A 65 -41.78 -17.99 -18.57
N ARG A 66 -41.28 -17.19 -17.61
CA ARG A 66 -40.57 -15.92 -17.86
C ARG A 66 -39.14 -16.07 -18.38
N TRP A 67 -38.42 -17.15 -18.10
CA TRP A 67 -36.99 -17.33 -18.47
C TRP A 67 -36.76 -18.58 -19.33
N LYS A 68 -37.18 -18.56 -20.60
CA LYS A 68 -37.00 -19.70 -21.53
C LYS A 68 -35.54 -19.94 -21.96
N TRP A 69 -34.68 -18.92 -21.95
CA TRP A 69 -33.33 -18.96 -22.53
C TRP A 69 -32.29 -19.76 -21.70
N VAL A 70 -32.46 -19.89 -20.39
CA VAL A 70 -31.49 -20.61 -19.53
C VAL A 70 -31.69 -22.13 -19.64
N PRO A 71 -30.66 -22.98 -19.83
CA PRO A 71 -30.82 -24.44 -19.86
C PRO A 71 -31.41 -25.03 -18.58
N TYR A 72 -32.28 -26.05 -18.69
CA TYR A 72 -32.95 -26.69 -17.54
C TYR A 72 -31.97 -27.20 -16.45
N PRO A 73 -30.81 -27.84 -16.76
CA PRO A 73 -29.84 -28.23 -15.74
C PRO A 73 -29.34 -27.05 -14.90
N ALA A 74 -29.05 -25.90 -15.53
CA ALA A 74 -28.63 -24.68 -14.85
C ALA A 74 -29.75 -24.11 -13.97
N ARG A 75 -31.02 -24.14 -14.41
CA ARG A 75 -32.18 -23.75 -13.58
C ARG A 75 -32.31 -24.63 -12.33
N ARG A 76 -32.19 -25.96 -12.49
CA ARG A 76 -32.25 -26.92 -11.38
C ARG A 76 -31.12 -26.68 -10.37
N PHE A 77 -29.90 -26.47 -10.85
CA PHE A 77 -28.75 -26.14 -10.02
C PHE A 77 -28.94 -24.81 -9.27
N ALA A 78 -29.38 -23.74 -9.95
CA ALA A 78 -29.66 -22.45 -9.32
C ALA A 78 -30.74 -22.55 -8.23
N LYS A 79 -31.82 -23.31 -8.47
CA LYS A 79 -32.88 -23.55 -7.47
C LYS A 79 -32.37 -24.35 -6.26
N ALA A 80 -31.48 -25.33 -6.48
CA ALA A 80 -30.83 -26.07 -5.41
C ALA A 80 -29.88 -25.17 -4.59
N MET A 81 -29.05 -24.36 -5.26
CA MET A 81 -28.13 -23.40 -4.61
C MET A 81 -28.88 -22.32 -3.82
N ALA A 82 -29.96 -21.78 -4.37
CA ALA A 82 -30.81 -20.80 -3.67
C ALA A 82 -31.39 -21.40 -2.38
N ARG A 83 -32.02 -22.59 -2.46
CA ARG A 83 -32.54 -23.33 -1.30
C ARG A 83 -31.44 -23.66 -0.28
N TRP A 84 -30.26 -24.09 -0.76
CA TRP A 84 -29.12 -24.38 0.10
C TRP A 84 -28.64 -23.13 0.84
N SER A 85 -28.58 -21.98 0.17
CA SER A 85 -28.00 -20.73 0.72
C SER A 85 -28.76 -20.14 1.92
N VAL A 86 -30.05 -20.46 2.08
CA VAL A 86 -30.88 -20.00 3.20
C VAL A 86 -30.38 -20.53 4.54
N GLY A 87 -29.84 -21.75 4.57
CA GLY A 87 -29.36 -22.40 5.79
C GLY A 87 -30.32 -23.44 6.39
N PRO A 88 -30.06 -23.91 7.62
CA PRO A 88 -30.96 -24.80 8.35
C PRO A 88 -32.16 -24.03 8.95
N PRO A 89 -33.28 -24.72 9.28
CA PRO A 89 -34.47 -24.07 9.87
C PRO A 89 -34.27 -23.57 11.31
N ASP A 90 -33.29 -24.12 12.06
CA ASP A 90 -32.86 -23.63 13.37
C ASP A 90 -31.44 -23.04 13.28
N PRO A 91 -31.28 -21.78 12.85
CA PRO A 91 -29.99 -21.12 12.75
C PRO A 91 -29.52 -20.62 14.13
N ARG A 92 -28.47 -21.25 14.67
CA ARG A 92 -27.87 -20.85 15.96
C ARG A 92 -26.55 -20.09 15.75
N PRO A 93 -26.32 -18.95 16.43
CA PRO A 93 -25.05 -18.25 16.35
C PRO A 93 -23.94 -19.07 17.02
N TYR A 94 -22.78 -19.12 16.38
CA TYR A 94 -21.59 -19.72 17.00
C TYR A 94 -21.12 -18.82 18.14
N ARG A 95 -20.69 -19.45 19.24
CA ARG A 95 -20.03 -18.79 20.37
C ARG A 95 -18.82 -19.60 20.81
N ILE A 96 -17.72 -18.92 21.15
CA ILE A 96 -16.51 -19.57 21.64
C ILE A 96 -16.74 -19.97 23.10
N ARG A 97 -16.69 -21.29 23.37
CA ARG A 97 -16.55 -21.80 24.74
C ARG A 97 -15.07 -21.74 25.13
N PRO A 98 -14.68 -21.03 26.21
CA PRO A 98 -13.28 -20.85 26.56
C PRO A 98 -12.57 -22.17 26.87
N VAL A 99 -11.35 -22.35 26.34
CA VAL A 99 -10.45 -23.45 26.74
C VAL A 99 -9.87 -23.14 28.11
N LEU A 100 -9.97 -24.09 29.05
CA LEU A 100 -9.63 -23.90 30.47
C LEU A 100 -10.35 -22.68 31.10
N PRO A 101 -11.69 -22.74 31.30
CA PRO A 101 -12.49 -21.60 31.76
C PRO A 101 -11.97 -20.91 33.04
N ALA A 102 -11.38 -21.67 33.96
CA ALA A 102 -10.78 -21.14 35.18
C ALA A 102 -9.70 -20.08 34.89
N VAL A 103 -8.78 -20.37 33.96
CA VAL A 103 -7.69 -19.45 33.54
C VAL A 103 -8.27 -18.27 32.77
N GLN A 104 -9.22 -18.53 31.87
CA GLN A 104 -9.82 -17.51 31.00
C GLN A 104 -10.64 -16.47 31.77
N HIS A 105 -11.31 -16.88 32.85
CA HIS A 105 -12.12 -16.00 33.69
C HIS A 105 -11.33 -15.35 34.83
N LEU A 106 -10.13 -15.85 35.17
CA LEU A 106 -9.33 -15.34 36.29
C LEU A 106 -9.08 -13.82 36.20
N PRO A 107 -8.65 -13.22 35.07
CA PRO A 107 -8.44 -11.78 34.98
C PRO A 107 -9.71 -10.97 35.29
N LEU A 108 -10.86 -11.37 34.75
CA LEU A 108 -12.14 -10.68 34.98
C LEU A 108 -12.57 -10.81 36.45
N LYS A 109 -12.44 -12.00 37.04
CA LYS A 109 -12.73 -12.22 38.47
C LYS A 109 -11.86 -11.35 39.37
N LEU A 110 -10.60 -11.10 39.01
CA LEU A 110 -9.72 -10.18 39.74
C LEU A 110 -10.23 -8.73 39.64
N VAL A 111 -10.63 -8.25 38.45
CA VAL A 111 -11.26 -6.91 38.31
C VAL A 111 -12.53 -6.81 39.14
N ASP A 112 -13.41 -7.81 39.09
CA ASP A 112 -14.68 -7.78 39.82
C ASP A 112 -14.48 -7.88 41.34
N ARG A 113 -13.41 -8.54 41.80
CA ARG A 113 -13.05 -8.65 43.22
C ARG A 113 -12.41 -7.37 43.78
N PHE A 114 -11.47 -6.76 43.06
CA PHE A 114 -10.68 -5.62 43.56
C PHE A 114 -11.21 -4.26 43.13
N LEU A 115 -11.98 -4.17 42.05
CA LEU A 115 -12.50 -2.93 41.47
C LEU A 115 -14.02 -3.01 41.24
N PRO A 116 -14.86 -3.22 42.28
CA PRO A 116 -16.29 -3.41 42.09
C PRO A 116 -17.00 -2.15 41.56
N GLN A 117 -16.56 -0.95 41.95
CA GLN A 117 -17.21 0.31 41.55
C GLN A 117 -16.79 0.75 40.14
N ARG A 118 -17.76 1.17 39.32
CA ARG A 118 -17.50 1.67 37.96
C ARG A 118 -16.59 2.90 37.92
N LEU A 119 -16.71 3.81 38.89
CA LEU A 119 -15.91 5.03 38.95
C LEU A 119 -14.41 4.73 39.10
N TYR A 120 -14.04 3.79 39.98
CA TYR A 120 -12.64 3.35 40.12
C TYR A 120 -12.12 2.65 38.86
N ARG A 121 -12.95 1.89 38.14
CA ARG A 121 -12.56 1.31 36.83
C ARG A 121 -12.26 2.41 35.80
N VAL A 122 -13.04 3.49 35.76
CA VAL A 122 -12.81 4.63 34.86
C VAL A 122 -11.53 5.38 35.24
N TRP A 123 -11.32 5.71 36.51
CA TRP A 123 -10.09 6.37 36.96
C TRP A 123 -8.84 5.53 36.71
N LEU A 124 -8.89 4.23 37.01
CA LEU A 124 -7.76 3.33 36.73
C LEU A 124 -7.48 3.23 35.22
N LEU A 125 -8.52 3.17 34.38
CA LEU A 125 -8.36 3.18 32.92
C LEU A 125 -7.71 4.49 32.44
N MET A 126 -8.16 5.64 32.94
CA MET A 126 -7.58 6.95 32.59
C MET A 126 -6.11 7.03 33.01
N LEU A 127 -5.78 6.61 34.23
CA LEU A 127 -4.40 6.51 34.71
C LEU A 127 -3.58 5.57 33.82
N TYR A 128 -4.11 4.39 33.52
CA TYR A 128 -3.44 3.37 32.69
C TYR A 128 -3.12 3.86 31.27
N LEU A 129 -4.08 4.48 30.60
CA LEU A 129 -3.88 5.08 29.28
C LEU A 129 -2.91 6.27 29.36
N SER A 130 -2.96 7.07 30.43
CA SER A 130 -2.01 8.17 30.66
C SER A 130 -0.58 7.67 30.85
N ILE A 131 -0.37 6.58 31.61
CA ILE A 131 0.96 5.96 31.76
C ILE A 131 1.46 5.46 30.40
N TRP A 132 0.61 4.84 29.57
CA TRP A 132 1.01 4.46 28.20
C TRP A 132 1.44 5.67 27.37
N VAL A 133 0.65 6.75 27.32
CA VAL A 133 0.98 7.97 26.56
C VAL A 133 2.28 8.60 27.07
N ILE A 134 2.47 8.70 28.38
CA ILE A 134 3.69 9.26 28.99
C ILE A 134 4.90 8.39 28.66
N THR A 135 4.80 7.07 28.85
CA THR A 135 5.89 6.12 28.56
C THR A 135 6.25 6.15 27.07
N PHE A 136 5.25 6.11 26.19
CA PHE A 136 5.43 6.23 24.75
C PHE A 136 6.14 7.53 24.37
N THR A 137 5.69 8.65 24.94
CA THR A 137 6.28 9.98 24.68
C THR A 137 7.72 10.07 25.18
N LEU A 138 8.02 9.57 26.39
CA LEU A 138 9.36 9.59 26.97
C LEU A 138 10.33 8.67 26.20
N VAL A 139 9.91 7.46 25.84
CA VAL A 139 10.74 6.52 25.06
C VAL A 139 10.95 7.05 23.63
N LYS A 140 9.92 7.61 22.99
CA LYS A 140 10.05 8.25 21.68
C LYS A 140 10.94 9.49 21.74
N ARG A 141 10.85 10.30 22.80
CA ARG A 141 11.76 11.44 23.03
C ARG A 141 13.20 10.96 23.19
N LYS A 142 13.46 9.94 24.02
CA LYS A 142 14.79 9.34 24.19
C LYS A 142 15.37 8.85 22.85
N GLY A 143 14.62 8.06 22.09
CA GLY A 143 15.05 7.54 20.77
C GLY A 143 15.05 8.56 19.62
N ASN A 144 14.65 9.81 19.88
CA ASN A 144 14.84 10.96 19.00
C ASN A 144 16.01 11.85 19.46
N MET A 145 16.45 11.73 20.72
CA MET A 145 17.68 12.36 21.22
C MET A 145 18.89 11.54 20.78
N ALA A 146 19.14 11.53 19.47
CA ALA A 146 20.46 11.21 18.95
C ALA A 146 21.43 12.30 19.45
N THR A 147 22.66 11.88 19.80
CA THR A 147 23.75 12.84 20.03
C THR A 147 23.93 13.69 18.79
N GLU A 148 23.95 15.02 18.95
CA GLU A 148 24.26 15.92 17.83
C GLU A 148 25.62 15.55 17.26
N VAL A 149 25.68 15.36 15.94
CA VAL A 149 26.94 15.04 15.29
C VAL A 149 27.75 16.32 15.23
N ALA A 150 28.93 16.31 15.84
CA ALA A 150 29.77 17.50 15.96
C ALA A 150 30.00 18.15 14.58
N GLY A 151 29.64 19.42 14.44
CA GLY A 151 29.71 20.18 13.18
C GLY A 151 28.57 19.96 12.17
N TRP A 152 27.72 18.93 12.36
CA TRP A 152 26.65 18.55 11.40
C TRP A 152 25.22 18.60 11.97
N GLY A 153 25.07 18.77 13.29
CA GLY A 153 23.79 18.92 13.96
C GLY A 153 23.01 17.61 14.12
N GLN A 154 21.67 17.71 14.15
CA GLN A 154 20.80 16.56 14.42
C GLN A 154 20.56 15.67 13.17
N PRO A 155 20.77 14.34 13.26
CA PRO A 155 20.54 13.43 12.14
C PRO A 155 19.10 13.42 11.61
N ARG A 156 18.94 13.64 10.30
CA ARG A 156 17.65 13.55 9.60
C ARG A 156 17.29 12.10 9.32
N THR A 157 16.07 11.67 9.64
CA THR A 157 15.63 10.30 9.33
C THR A 157 15.21 10.20 7.86
N ILE A 158 15.87 9.32 7.11
CA ILE A 158 15.63 9.08 5.69
C ILE A 158 15.05 7.67 5.46
N GLY A 159 14.32 7.50 4.35
CA GLY A 159 13.85 6.17 3.92
C GLY A 159 14.94 5.39 3.19
N CYS A 160 14.79 4.06 3.10
CA CYS A 160 15.80 3.21 2.45
C CYS A 160 16.07 3.55 0.98
N GLY A 161 15.06 4.06 0.25
CA GLY A 161 15.17 4.50 -1.14
C GLY A 161 15.61 5.95 -1.35
N ALA A 162 16.13 6.63 -0.33
CA ALA A 162 16.63 7.99 -0.47
C ALA A 162 17.96 8.02 -1.22
N SER A 163 18.03 8.83 -2.28
CA SER A 163 19.21 9.08 -3.13
C SER A 163 19.28 10.57 -3.46
N TYR A 164 20.42 11.04 -3.98
CA TYR A 164 20.58 12.42 -4.46
C TYR A 164 20.13 12.60 -5.92
N TRP A 165 20.20 11.54 -6.71
CA TRP A 165 19.81 11.54 -8.11
C TRP A 165 18.58 10.66 -8.33
N GLY A 166 17.47 11.29 -8.71
CA GLY A 166 16.19 10.62 -8.95
C GLY A 166 16.11 9.92 -10.31
N ALA A 167 15.15 9.00 -10.43
CA ALA A 167 14.85 8.30 -11.68
C ALA A 167 14.11 9.19 -12.69
N GLY A 168 13.93 8.72 -13.93
CA GLY A 168 13.07 9.37 -14.92
C GLY A 168 13.52 10.80 -15.30
N ASN A 169 14.83 11.05 -15.32
CA ASN A 169 15.42 12.38 -15.54
C ASN A 169 14.95 13.46 -14.55
N TYR A 170 14.62 13.09 -13.30
CA TYR A 170 14.18 14.02 -12.25
C TYR A 170 15.16 15.18 -11.98
N CYS A 171 16.46 14.98 -12.20
CA CYS A 171 17.46 16.04 -12.00
C CYS A 171 17.48 17.09 -13.14
N GLY A 172 16.82 16.80 -14.26
CA GLY A 172 16.72 17.67 -15.43
C GLY A 172 18.05 18.02 -16.09
N PHE A 173 17.99 19.00 -17.00
CA PHE A 173 19.13 19.48 -17.78
C PHE A 173 20.34 19.82 -16.91
N ASP A 174 21.50 19.24 -17.26
CA ASP A 174 22.77 19.31 -16.52
C ASP A 174 22.68 18.96 -15.01
N GLY A 175 21.66 18.20 -14.61
CA GLY A 175 21.38 17.87 -13.21
C GLY A 175 20.97 19.06 -12.35
N SER A 176 20.51 20.16 -12.96
CA SER A 176 20.22 21.44 -12.31
C SER A 176 19.29 21.34 -11.09
N GLN A 177 18.34 20.40 -11.08
CA GLN A 177 17.38 20.21 -9.99
C GLN A 177 17.91 19.37 -8.82
N CYS A 178 19.07 18.72 -8.98
CA CYS A 178 19.74 17.91 -7.95
C CYS A 178 21.02 18.59 -7.41
N ARG A 179 21.12 19.91 -7.53
CA ARG A 179 22.21 20.73 -6.98
C ARG A 179 22.03 20.94 -5.46
N PRO A 180 23.11 21.22 -4.71
CA PRO A 180 24.52 21.30 -5.12
C PRO A 180 25.15 19.92 -5.40
N PHE A 181 26.31 19.89 -6.05
CA PHE A 181 27.03 18.64 -6.38
C PHE A 181 28.24 18.34 -5.47
N SER A 182 28.77 19.35 -4.78
CA SER A 182 29.91 19.27 -3.86
C SER A 182 29.63 20.10 -2.60
N ASP A 183 30.54 20.02 -1.62
CA ASP A 183 30.64 20.95 -0.49
C ASP A 183 29.35 21.10 0.34
N SER A 184 28.58 20.01 0.39
CA SER A 184 27.35 19.92 1.17
C SER A 184 27.13 18.48 1.62
N GLY A 185 26.36 18.32 2.68
CA GLY A 185 26.08 17.02 3.26
C GLY A 185 25.10 17.17 4.41
N PHE A 186 24.75 16.06 5.04
CA PHE A 186 23.97 16.08 6.26
C PHE A 186 24.21 14.82 7.10
N ALA A 187 24.02 14.95 8.41
CA ALA A 187 23.86 13.81 9.29
C ALA A 187 22.53 13.11 8.98
N PHE A 188 22.57 11.81 8.69
CA PHE A 188 21.41 11.01 8.33
C PHE A 188 21.18 9.87 9.33
N ARG A 189 19.96 9.35 9.35
CA ARG A 189 19.56 8.16 10.10
C ARG A 189 18.74 7.23 9.20
N CYS A 190 19.15 5.98 9.12
CA CYS A 190 18.49 4.93 8.36
C CYS A 190 17.72 3.97 9.29
N PRO A 191 16.57 3.42 8.86
CA PRO A 191 15.97 2.27 9.51
C PRO A 191 16.82 1.01 9.31
N SER A 192 16.51 -0.05 10.07
CA SER A 192 16.98 -1.40 9.80
C SER A 192 16.34 -2.00 8.55
N SER A 193 16.92 -3.09 8.06
CA SER A 193 16.45 -3.89 6.92
C SER A 193 16.41 -3.16 5.57
N CYS A 194 17.23 -2.11 5.40
CA CYS A 194 17.35 -1.40 4.12
C CYS A 194 18.05 -2.19 3.01
N ALA A 195 18.81 -3.26 3.33
CA ALA A 195 19.34 -4.17 2.33
C ALA A 195 18.23 -4.93 1.56
N ASN A 196 17.01 -4.97 2.09
CA ASN A 196 15.85 -5.55 1.39
C ASN A 196 15.10 -4.52 0.51
N TYR A 197 15.50 -3.24 0.51
CA TYR A 197 14.88 -2.23 -0.35
C TYR A 197 15.49 -2.26 -1.74
N MET A 198 14.76 -2.86 -2.68
CA MET A 198 15.23 -3.17 -4.03
C MET A 198 14.65 -2.22 -5.08
N VAL A 199 15.41 -2.03 -6.16
CA VAL A 199 14.92 -1.44 -7.40
C VAL A 199 13.86 -2.35 -8.02
N LEU A 200 12.63 -1.86 -8.20
CA LEU A 200 11.52 -2.64 -8.77
C LEU A 200 11.29 -2.40 -10.27
N ASN A 201 11.89 -1.36 -10.85
CA ASN A 201 11.80 -1.03 -12.27
C ASN A 201 13.22 -0.81 -12.80
N PRO A 202 13.59 -1.30 -14.00
CA PRO A 202 14.97 -1.25 -14.49
C PRO A 202 15.64 0.12 -14.34
N ARG A 203 16.92 0.09 -13.95
CA ARG A 203 17.77 1.28 -13.82
C ARG A 203 18.99 1.15 -14.70
N ALA A 204 19.10 2.04 -15.69
CA ALA A 204 20.30 2.22 -16.49
C ALA A 204 21.48 2.67 -15.62
N VAL A 205 22.64 2.03 -15.82
CA VAL A 205 23.93 2.42 -15.26
C VAL A 205 24.98 2.25 -16.36
N GLY A 206 25.23 3.29 -17.16
CA GLY A 206 26.01 3.14 -18.39
C GLY A 206 25.30 2.25 -19.40
N ASP A 207 25.92 1.15 -19.84
CA ASP A 207 25.27 0.13 -20.69
C ASP A 207 24.61 -1.02 -19.91
N GLN A 208 24.78 -1.06 -18.59
CA GLN A 208 24.18 -2.05 -17.69
C GLN A 208 22.77 -1.65 -17.24
N GLU A 209 22.02 -2.64 -16.73
CA GLU A 209 20.72 -2.42 -16.10
C GLU A 209 20.58 -3.17 -14.77
N VAL A 210 20.05 -2.47 -13.77
CA VAL A 210 19.92 -2.93 -12.38
C VAL A 210 18.44 -3.10 -12.02
N ILE A 211 18.06 -4.26 -11.49
CA ILE A 211 16.69 -4.58 -11.01
C ILE A 211 16.74 -5.67 -9.92
N TYR A 212 15.75 -5.70 -9.01
CA TYR A 212 15.61 -6.62 -7.88
C TYR A 212 16.82 -6.72 -6.94
N THR A 213 17.59 -5.63 -6.85
CA THR A 213 18.73 -5.47 -5.94
C THR A 213 18.73 -4.04 -5.40
N PRO A 214 19.34 -3.75 -4.22
CA PRO A 214 19.54 -2.38 -3.76
C PRO A 214 20.39 -1.58 -4.75
N LEU A 215 19.99 -0.34 -5.05
CA LEU A 215 20.76 0.52 -5.94
C LEU A 215 22.00 1.04 -5.22
N VAL A 216 23.16 0.45 -5.49
CA VAL A 216 24.47 0.92 -5.01
C VAL A 216 25.42 0.86 -6.18
N ILE A 217 26.02 2.01 -6.55
CA ILE A 217 26.92 2.14 -7.69
C ILE A 217 28.23 2.75 -7.19
N GLY A 218 29.33 2.05 -7.44
CA GLY A 218 30.61 2.32 -6.81
C GLY A 218 30.77 1.69 -5.42
N GLY A 219 31.75 2.16 -4.69
CA GLY A 219 32.22 1.58 -3.44
C GLY A 219 33.74 1.59 -3.33
N PRO A 220 34.29 1.01 -2.26
CA PRO A 220 35.74 0.90 -2.11
C PRO A 220 36.28 -0.12 -3.11
N SER A 221 37.41 0.20 -3.74
CA SER A 221 38.23 -0.78 -4.44
C SER A 221 38.98 -1.67 -3.44
N ASN A 222 39.79 -2.61 -3.93
CA ASN A 222 40.68 -3.41 -3.06
C ASN A 222 41.85 -2.58 -2.47
N GLU A 223 42.14 -1.42 -3.06
CA GLU A 223 43.27 -0.55 -2.73
C GLU A 223 42.85 0.66 -1.88
N VAL A 224 41.57 1.06 -1.97
CA VAL A 224 41.00 2.22 -1.28
C VAL A 224 40.41 1.79 0.07
N ARG A 225 40.68 2.56 1.11
CA ARG A 225 40.16 2.29 2.46
C ARG A 225 38.62 2.34 2.47
N PRO A 226 37.93 1.55 3.31
CA PRO A 226 36.45 1.52 3.33
C PRO A 226 35.80 2.89 3.55
N GLU A 227 36.50 3.78 4.27
CA GLU A 227 36.10 5.14 4.57
C GLU A 227 36.28 6.16 3.43
N GLU A 228 37.01 5.80 2.39
CA GLU A 228 37.20 6.61 1.17
C GLU A 228 36.31 6.12 0.01
N ALA A 229 35.35 5.23 0.29
CA ALA A 229 34.42 4.66 -0.68
C ALA A 229 33.54 5.72 -1.35
N VAL A 230 33.66 5.84 -2.68
CA VAL A 230 32.89 6.78 -3.50
C VAL A 230 31.66 6.09 -4.10
N TYR A 231 30.49 6.70 -3.90
CA TYR A 231 29.21 6.23 -4.46
C TYR A 231 28.62 7.25 -5.43
N ARG A 232 28.03 6.76 -6.53
CA ARG A 232 27.31 7.58 -7.51
C ARG A 232 26.00 8.10 -6.90
N GLY A 233 25.59 9.33 -7.24
CA GLY A 233 24.50 10.06 -6.60
C GLY A 233 23.12 9.40 -6.60
N ASP A 234 22.86 8.48 -7.53
CA ASP A 234 21.66 7.67 -7.64
C ASP A 234 21.62 6.48 -6.67
N SER A 235 22.75 6.14 -6.05
CA SER A 235 22.82 5.12 -5.01
C SER A 235 21.92 5.45 -3.82
N TYR A 236 21.20 4.45 -3.32
CA TYR A 236 20.42 4.55 -2.10
C TYR A 236 21.35 4.73 -0.89
N ILE A 237 21.26 5.89 -0.22
CA ILE A 237 22.18 6.31 0.84
C ILE A 237 22.27 5.25 1.95
N CYS A 238 21.14 4.66 2.35
CA CYS A 238 21.12 3.62 3.39
C CYS A 238 21.77 2.30 2.93
N ALA A 239 21.56 1.89 1.68
CA ALA A 239 22.19 0.67 1.15
C ALA A 239 23.71 0.88 0.96
N ALA A 240 24.12 2.05 0.45
CA ALA A 240 25.52 2.44 0.35
C ALA A 240 26.20 2.53 1.73
N ALA A 241 25.50 3.01 2.77
CA ALA A 241 26.03 3.07 4.13
C ALA A 241 26.22 1.67 4.76
N ILE A 242 25.32 0.72 4.48
CA ILE A 242 25.48 -0.69 4.84
C ILE A 242 26.67 -1.29 4.08
N HIS A 243 26.75 -1.09 2.76
CA HIS A 243 27.84 -1.57 1.92
C HIS A 243 29.23 -1.04 2.37
N ALA A 244 29.31 0.24 2.75
CA ALA A 244 30.50 0.86 3.31
C ALA A 244 30.86 0.37 4.73
N GLY A 245 29.90 -0.19 5.48
CA GLY A 245 30.08 -0.62 6.87
C GLY A 245 29.90 0.50 7.90
N ILE A 246 29.33 1.64 7.51
CA ILE A 246 29.02 2.78 8.38
C ILE A 246 27.85 2.44 9.32
N ILE A 247 26.91 1.63 8.84
CA ILE A 247 25.76 1.11 9.61
C ILE A 247 25.58 -0.39 9.34
N THR A 248 24.81 -1.08 10.17
CA THR A 248 24.46 -2.51 9.94
C THR A 248 23.03 -2.62 9.42
N ASP A 249 22.72 -3.65 8.63
CA ASP A 249 21.33 -3.86 8.19
C ASP A 249 20.40 -4.22 9.36
N GLN A 250 20.89 -5.00 10.34
CA GLN A 250 20.08 -5.50 11.46
C GLN A 250 19.56 -4.38 12.38
N LEU A 251 20.42 -3.40 12.69
CA LEU A 251 20.07 -2.27 13.55
C LEU A 251 19.67 -1.04 12.74
N GLY A 252 20.18 -0.87 11.51
CA GLY A 252 20.26 0.44 10.87
C GLY A 252 21.36 1.26 11.53
N GLY A 253 21.17 2.57 11.61
CA GLY A 253 22.09 3.47 12.31
C GLY A 253 22.05 4.90 11.78
N CYS A 254 23.09 5.66 12.10
CA CYS A 254 23.29 7.03 11.62
C CYS A 254 24.75 7.27 11.22
N GLY A 255 24.95 8.24 10.34
CA GLY A 255 26.26 8.66 9.85
C GLY A 255 26.17 10.04 9.22
N VAL A 256 27.24 10.51 8.59
CA VAL A 256 27.24 11.71 7.77
C VAL A 256 27.58 11.35 6.34
N VAL A 257 26.77 11.84 5.41
CA VAL A 257 27.03 11.77 3.97
C VAL A 257 27.51 13.14 3.50
N ASN A 258 28.57 13.17 2.70
CA ASN A 258 29.16 14.38 2.13
C ASN A 258 29.27 14.25 0.61
N LEU A 259 28.86 15.30 -0.12
CA LEU A 259 28.96 15.38 -1.57
C LEU A 259 30.38 15.77 -2.00
N VAL A 260 30.94 15.03 -2.94
CA VAL A 260 32.33 15.14 -3.41
C VAL A 260 32.45 15.46 -4.90
N GLY A 261 31.40 16.05 -5.47
CA GLY A 261 31.40 16.55 -6.84
C GLY A 261 31.45 15.45 -7.90
N ARG A 262 32.04 15.81 -9.04
CA ARG A 262 32.27 14.91 -10.17
C ARG A 262 33.33 13.88 -9.83
N GLN A 263 33.02 12.61 -10.03
CA GLN A 263 33.95 11.49 -9.88
C GLN A 263 33.86 10.56 -11.09
N GLN A 264 34.83 9.65 -11.24
CA GLN A 264 34.93 8.72 -12.37
C GLN A 264 35.44 7.35 -11.92
N GLY A 265 35.11 6.29 -12.66
CA GLY A 265 35.63 4.94 -12.40
C GLY A 265 35.10 4.32 -11.11
N PHE A 266 33.78 4.17 -11.02
CA PHE A 266 33.10 3.57 -9.89
C PHE A 266 33.27 2.05 -9.90
N VAL A 267 33.95 1.50 -8.89
CA VAL A 267 34.28 0.08 -8.80
C VAL A 267 33.13 -0.74 -8.22
N SER A 268 32.84 -1.88 -8.85
CA SER A 268 31.94 -2.90 -8.30
C SER A 268 32.65 -3.71 -7.21
N SER A 269 32.01 -3.86 -6.05
CA SER A 269 32.47 -4.78 -4.99
C SER A 269 31.29 -5.42 -4.25
N GLN A 270 31.57 -6.45 -3.45
CA GLN A 270 30.60 -7.11 -2.60
C GLN A 270 31.02 -6.98 -1.13
N ARG A 271 30.22 -6.27 -0.33
CA ARG A 271 30.48 -6.03 1.10
C ARG A 271 29.17 -6.01 1.90
N ASN A 272 29.22 -6.53 3.12
CA ASN A 272 28.12 -6.50 4.09
C ASN A 272 26.75 -7.01 3.56
N GLY A 273 26.78 -8.02 2.68
CA GLY A 273 25.58 -8.61 2.07
C GLY A 273 25.01 -7.86 0.87
N ILE A 274 25.66 -6.78 0.42
CA ILE A 274 25.27 -5.98 -0.75
C ILE A 274 26.35 -6.12 -1.82
N THR A 275 25.94 -6.20 -3.09
CA THR A 275 26.85 -6.12 -4.25
C THR A 275 26.57 -4.82 -4.99
N SER A 276 27.59 -4.00 -5.19
CA SER A 276 27.48 -2.75 -5.94
C SER A 276 27.71 -2.94 -7.44
N THR A 277 27.13 -2.05 -8.24
CA THR A 277 27.30 -2.01 -9.70
C THR A 277 28.48 -1.10 -10.05
N GLY A 278 29.29 -1.51 -11.03
CA GLY A 278 30.39 -0.71 -11.53
C GLY A 278 29.94 0.30 -12.59
N PHE A 279 30.60 1.44 -12.68
CA PHE A 279 30.38 2.43 -13.74
C PHE A 279 31.73 3.03 -14.16
N ASP A 280 32.20 2.66 -15.35
CA ASP A 280 33.55 2.91 -15.86
C ASP A 280 33.76 4.29 -16.49
N SER A 281 32.78 5.19 -16.33
CA SER A 281 32.85 6.58 -16.79
C SER A 281 32.65 7.57 -15.64
N TYR A 282 32.42 8.83 -15.99
CA TYR A 282 32.27 9.94 -15.06
C TYR A 282 30.80 10.27 -14.74
N PHE A 283 30.54 10.78 -13.54
CA PHE A 283 29.22 11.25 -13.13
C PHE A 283 29.34 12.54 -12.29
N PRO A 284 28.43 13.54 -12.43
CA PRO A 284 28.62 14.88 -11.87
C PRO A 284 28.37 14.97 -10.35
N LEU A 285 27.61 14.05 -9.76
CA LEU A 285 27.24 14.07 -8.34
C LEU A 285 27.60 12.73 -7.70
N SER A 286 28.58 12.76 -6.80
CA SER A 286 29.01 11.60 -6.01
C SER A 286 29.06 11.95 -4.53
N PHE A 287 28.99 10.92 -3.68
CA PHE A 287 29.09 11.09 -2.23
C PHE A 287 30.02 10.07 -1.57
N GLN A 288 30.51 10.46 -0.40
CA GLN A 288 31.29 9.63 0.52
C GLN A 288 30.67 9.70 1.91
N PHE A 289 31.10 8.82 2.81
CA PHE A 289 30.71 8.85 4.23
C PHE A 289 31.90 9.28 5.09
N LEU A 290 31.66 10.13 6.09
CA LEU A 290 32.72 10.50 7.02
C LEU A 290 32.97 9.36 8.03
N PRO A 291 34.21 8.85 8.18
CA PRO A 291 34.54 7.84 9.17
C PRO A 291 34.48 8.38 10.60
N SER A 292 34.52 7.46 11.57
CA SER A 292 34.80 7.72 13.00
C SER A 292 33.83 8.64 13.78
N LEU A 293 32.68 9.01 13.21
CA LEU A 293 31.65 9.78 13.91
C LEU A 293 30.77 8.87 14.77
N SER A 294 30.93 8.97 16.09
CA SER A 294 30.16 8.21 17.08
C SER A 294 28.73 8.75 17.28
N CYS A 295 27.85 8.46 16.33
CA CYS A 295 26.42 8.70 16.51
C CYS A 295 25.81 7.60 17.38
N SER A 296 25.63 7.87 18.68
CA SER A 296 24.93 6.94 19.58
C SER A 296 23.43 7.00 19.32
N TRP A 297 22.85 5.85 19.00
CA TRP A 297 21.43 5.74 18.69
C TRP A 297 20.80 4.49 19.31
N ASP A 298 19.65 4.68 19.94
CA ASP A 298 18.82 3.67 20.59
C ASP A 298 17.56 3.43 19.74
N ASP A 299 17.34 2.21 19.23
CA ASP A 299 16.14 1.92 18.43
C ASP A 299 14.89 1.80 19.30
N SER A 300 14.34 2.96 19.63
CA SER A 300 13.06 3.06 20.32
C SER A 300 11.90 2.33 19.62
N ARG A 301 11.99 1.88 18.35
CA ARG A 301 10.95 1.07 17.71
C ARG A 301 10.59 -0.17 18.52
N TRP A 302 11.60 -0.96 18.88
CA TRP A 302 11.39 -2.23 19.59
C TRP A 302 10.93 -1.97 21.03
N SER A 303 11.46 -0.95 21.70
CA SER A 303 10.97 -0.53 23.02
C SER A 303 9.51 -0.07 22.99
N LEU A 304 9.13 0.74 22.00
CA LEU A 304 7.75 1.23 21.81
C LEU A 304 6.81 0.10 21.40
N LEU A 305 7.28 -0.87 20.61
CA LEU A 305 6.55 -2.11 20.32
C LEU A 305 6.28 -2.89 21.61
N ILE A 306 7.31 -3.22 22.38
CA ILE A 306 7.20 -4.01 23.61
C ILE A 306 6.23 -3.32 24.59
N VAL A 307 6.40 -2.02 24.83
CA VAL A 307 5.47 -1.23 25.65
C VAL A 307 4.04 -1.35 25.11
N SER A 308 3.82 -1.11 23.81
CA SER A 308 2.46 -1.11 23.25
C SER A 308 1.82 -2.50 23.21
N VAL A 309 2.59 -3.56 22.98
CA VAL A 309 2.15 -4.96 23.03
C VAL A 309 1.77 -5.34 24.46
N VAL A 310 2.62 -5.03 25.45
CA VAL A 310 2.32 -5.31 26.86
C VAL A 310 1.07 -4.55 27.32
N PHE A 311 0.94 -3.26 26.98
CA PHE A 311 -0.23 -2.47 27.35
C PHE A 311 -1.52 -2.98 26.66
N THR A 312 -1.48 -3.24 25.35
CA THR A 312 -2.67 -3.78 24.66
C THR A 312 -3.02 -5.19 25.15
N ALA A 313 -2.04 -6.03 25.50
CA ALA A 313 -2.26 -7.39 26.02
C ALA A 313 -2.84 -7.38 27.45
N VAL A 314 -2.34 -6.54 28.34
CA VAL A 314 -2.89 -6.38 29.70
C VAL A 314 -4.31 -5.80 29.61
N LEU A 315 -4.54 -4.75 28.83
CA LEU A 315 -5.90 -4.22 28.62
C LEU A 315 -6.84 -5.30 28.06
N SER A 316 -6.37 -6.08 27.08
CA SER A 316 -7.11 -7.20 26.50
C SER A 316 -7.50 -8.23 27.56
N LEU A 317 -6.56 -8.70 28.39
CA LEU A 317 -6.83 -9.73 29.39
C LEU A 317 -7.85 -9.27 30.44
N PHE A 318 -7.79 -8.01 30.88
CA PHE A 318 -8.61 -7.49 31.97
C PHE A 318 -9.90 -6.77 31.53
N THR A 319 -10.21 -6.71 30.22
CA THR A 319 -11.41 -6.04 29.68
C THR A 319 -12.38 -6.98 28.98
N ALA A 320 -13.60 -7.12 29.53
CA ALA A 320 -14.74 -7.77 28.88
C ALA A 320 -15.52 -6.87 27.90
N SER A 321 -15.36 -5.53 27.97
CA SER A 321 -16.07 -4.59 27.10
C SER A 321 -15.51 -4.62 25.68
N PRO A 322 -16.30 -5.00 24.64
CA PRO A 322 -15.80 -5.09 23.28
C PRO A 322 -15.35 -3.74 22.71
N GLY A 323 -16.04 -2.66 23.08
CA GLY A 323 -15.73 -1.31 22.59
C GLY A 323 -14.46 -0.77 23.21
N LEU A 324 -14.30 -0.91 24.53
CA LEU A 324 -13.08 -0.48 25.23
C LEU A 324 -11.85 -1.21 24.70
N PHE A 325 -11.93 -2.54 24.58
CA PHE A 325 -10.84 -3.32 23.99
C PHE A 325 -10.54 -2.87 22.56
N PHE A 326 -11.54 -2.83 21.67
CA PHE A 326 -11.32 -2.50 20.26
C PHE A 326 -10.75 -1.10 20.06
N PHE A 327 -11.38 -0.05 20.60
CA PHE A 327 -10.97 1.33 20.31
C PHE A 327 -9.63 1.67 20.98
N SER A 328 -9.38 1.29 22.23
CA SER A 328 -8.09 1.54 22.86
C SER A 328 -6.95 0.77 22.19
N THR A 329 -7.19 -0.49 21.77
CA THR A 329 -6.21 -1.25 20.98
C THR A 329 -5.97 -0.63 19.61
N PHE A 330 -7.03 -0.23 18.89
CA PHE A 330 -6.92 0.40 17.57
C PHE A 330 -6.10 1.70 17.66
N VAL A 331 -6.42 2.58 18.62
CA VAL A 331 -5.68 3.83 18.86
C VAL A 331 -4.22 3.54 19.21
N GLY A 332 -3.96 2.63 20.16
CA GLY A 332 -2.60 2.25 20.56
C GLY A 332 -1.77 1.75 19.38
N ILE A 333 -2.27 0.75 18.64
CA ILE A 333 -1.56 0.18 17.48
C ILE A 333 -1.36 1.23 16.38
N PHE A 334 -2.37 2.03 16.06
CA PHE A 334 -2.27 3.06 15.01
C PHE A 334 -1.18 4.09 15.27
N TRP A 335 -1.13 4.62 16.49
CA TRP A 335 -0.08 5.57 16.88
C TRP A 335 1.30 4.90 16.98
N THR A 336 1.40 3.66 17.46
CA THR A 336 2.68 2.92 17.51
C THR A 336 3.21 2.62 16.10
N VAL A 337 2.36 2.22 15.15
CA VAL A 337 2.79 2.03 13.76
C VAL A 337 3.22 3.36 13.14
N GLY A 338 2.34 4.37 13.15
CA GLY A 338 2.58 5.64 12.46
C GLY A 338 3.71 6.50 13.04
N MET A 339 4.03 6.36 14.33
CA MET A 339 5.10 7.14 14.99
C MET A 339 6.40 6.36 15.21
N ALA A 340 6.38 5.03 15.11
CA ALA A 340 7.55 4.20 15.41
C ALA A 340 7.85 3.11 14.36
N LEU A 341 6.93 2.15 14.15
CA LEU A 341 7.25 0.90 13.45
C LEU A 341 7.36 1.07 11.92
N ASP A 342 6.43 1.81 11.31
CA ASP A 342 6.47 2.15 9.89
C ASP A 342 5.96 3.60 9.72
N PRO A 343 6.76 4.59 10.14
CA PRO A 343 6.39 5.99 10.03
C PRO A 343 6.55 6.47 8.59
N PRO A 344 5.63 7.31 8.06
CA PRO A 344 5.87 8.02 6.82
C PRO A 344 7.15 8.86 6.92
N SER A 345 7.94 8.91 5.84
CA SER A 345 9.16 9.73 5.80
C SER A 345 8.79 11.20 5.92
N GLN A 346 9.31 11.87 6.95
CA GLN A 346 9.03 13.26 7.30
C GLN A 346 10.28 13.89 7.92
N PRO A 347 10.59 15.17 7.62
CA PRO A 347 11.85 15.80 8.04
C PRO A 347 11.92 16.08 9.55
N THR A 348 10.78 16.18 10.24
CA THR A 348 10.70 16.46 11.68
C THR A 348 9.63 15.63 12.37
N VAL A 349 9.76 15.46 13.69
CA VAL A 349 8.77 14.76 14.52
C VAL A 349 7.42 15.48 14.54
N ALA A 350 7.42 16.81 14.43
CA ALA A 350 6.19 17.61 14.34
C ALA A 350 5.47 17.40 13.00
N ALA A 351 6.20 17.35 11.88
CA ALA A 351 5.65 17.02 10.57
C ALA A 351 5.10 15.58 10.54
N LEU A 352 5.81 14.63 11.16
CA LEU A 352 5.33 13.25 11.35
C LEU A 352 4.03 13.19 12.16
N PHE A 353 3.98 13.87 13.31
CA PHE A 353 2.78 13.92 14.14
C PHE A 353 1.59 14.55 13.40
N SER A 354 1.81 15.66 12.69
CA SER A 354 0.79 16.30 11.85
C SER A 354 0.25 15.37 10.76
N ASN A 355 1.14 14.65 10.05
CA ASN A 355 0.76 13.68 9.02
C ASN A 355 -0.09 12.53 9.58
N VAL A 356 0.34 11.93 10.70
CA VAL A 356 -0.37 10.83 11.37
C VAL A 356 -1.71 11.30 11.93
N LEU A 357 -1.77 12.50 12.53
CA LEU A 357 -3.00 13.10 13.05
C LEU A 357 -4.03 13.35 11.94
N GLY A 358 -3.60 13.84 10.78
CA GLY A 358 -4.47 14.05 9.61
C GLY A 358 -5.12 12.75 9.10
N LYS A 359 -4.41 11.63 9.20
CA LYS A 359 -4.92 10.29 8.87
C LYS A 359 -5.81 9.70 9.97
N PHE A 360 -5.60 10.08 11.23
CA PHE A 360 -6.22 9.45 12.40
C PHE A 360 -7.73 9.67 12.50
N LEU A 361 -8.24 10.87 12.25
CA LEU A 361 -9.68 11.16 12.39
C LEU A 361 -10.55 10.35 11.41
N PRO A 362 -10.26 10.30 10.09
CA PRO A 362 -10.98 9.41 9.18
C PRO A 362 -10.78 7.93 9.52
N ALA A 363 -9.58 7.53 9.97
CA ALA A 363 -9.31 6.16 10.41
C ALA A 363 -10.18 5.75 11.61
N MET A 364 -10.45 6.66 12.56
CA MET A 364 -11.35 6.42 13.69
C MET A 364 -12.82 6.29 13.27
N PHE A 365 -13.27 7.05 12.27
CA PHE A 365 -14.60 6.83 11.67
C PHE A 365 -14.70 5.44 11.04
N MET A 366 -13.68 5.03 10.27
CA MET A 366 -13.64 3.68 9.69
C MET A 366 -13.54 2.59 10.77
N ALA A 367 -12.80 2.83 11.86
CA ALA A 367 -12.75 1.92 13.01
C ALA A 367 -14.15 1.74 13.64
N TRP A 368 -14.94 2.80 13.78
CA TRP A 368 -16.34 2.68 14.21
C TRP A 368 -17.20 1.85 13.25
N VAL A 369 -17.02 2.02 11.92
CA VAL A 369 -17.68 1.16 10.92
C VAL A 369 -17.23 -0.30 11.04
N MET A 370 -15.94 -0.56 11.27
CA MET A 370 -15.41 -1.91 11.49
C MET A 370 -16.02 -2.57 12.73
N TYR A 371 -16.07 -1.79 13.81
CA TYR A 371 -16.67 -2.18 15.07
C TYR A 371 -18.14 -2.58 14.89
N ASP A 372 -19.01 -1.64 14.52
CA ASP A 372 -20.45 -1.85 14.56
C ASP A 372 -21.00 -2.57 13.31
N LYS A 373 -20.48 -2.28 12.11
CA LYS A 373 -21.05 -2.74 10.83
C LYS A 373 -20.29 -3.92 10.21
N MET A 374 -18.96 -3.94 10.27
CA MET A 374 -18.16 -5.06 9.72
C MET A 374 -17.98 -6.23 10.71
N GLY A 375 -18.56 -6.11 11.90
CA GLY A 375 -18.84 -7.25 12.78
C GLY A 375 -17.77 -7.55 13.84
N VAL A 376 -16.81 -6.66 14.07
CA VAL A 376 -15.85 -6.79 15.18
C VAL A 376 -16.57 -6.71 16.54
N ARG A 377 -17.62 -5.90 16.67
CA ARG A 377 -18.52 -5.92 17.84
C ARG A 377 -19.19 -7.29 18.03
N ARG A 378 -19.52 -8.01 16.96
CA ARG A 378 -20.22 -9.32 17.04
C ARG A 378 -19.29 -10.44 17.47
N THR A 379 -18.06 -10.49 16.95
CA THR A 379 -17.07 -11.51 17.33
C THR A 379 -16.57 -11.35 18.76
N LEU A 380 -16.55 -10.12 19.27
CA LEU A 380 -16.09 -9.80 20.63
C LEU A 380 -17.22 -9.72 21.67
N LYS A 381 -18.49 -9.57 21.28
CA LYS A 381 -19.62 -9.51 22.22
C LYS A 381 -19.75 -10.80 23.02
N ASP A 382 -19.90 -10.65 24.33
CA ASP A 382 -20.00 -11.73 25.32
C ASP A 382 -18.79 -12.71 25.30
N LEU A 383 -17.65 -12.31 24.71
CA LEU A 383 -16.46 -13.15 24.60
C LEU A 383 -15.68 -13.17 25.92
N THR A 384 -15.87 -14.22 26.69
CA THR A 384 -15.25 -14.41 28.01
C THR A 384 -13.89 -15.13 27.96
N ALA A 385 -13.46 -15.60 26.78
CA ALA A 385 -12.17 -16.26 26.56
C ALA A 385 -11.02 -15.23 26.41
N GLN A 386 -10.56 -14.65 27.53
CA GLN A 386 -9.62 -13.53 27.52
C GLN A 386 -8.25 -13.87 26.90
N VAL A 387 -7.70 -15.05 27.21
CA VAL A 387 -6.39 -15.48 26.67
C VAL A 387 -6.51 -15.78 25.18
N GLU A 388 -7.59 -16.43 24.75
CA GLU A 388 -7.84 -16.70 23.32
C GLU A 388 -8.05 -15.40 22.52
N LYS A 389 -8.77 -14.42 23.08
CA LYS A 389 -8.93 -13.09 22.47
C LYS A 389 -7.58 -12.38 22.33
N THR A 390 -6.75 -12.40 23.37
CA THR A 390 -5.41 -11.78 23.36
C THR A 390 -4.47 -12.44 22.35
N ILE A 391 -4.42 -13.78 22.29
CA ILE A 391 -3.53 -14.48 21.35
C ILE A 391 -4.05 -14.39 19.92
N LEU A 392 -5.31 -14.74 19.69
CA LEU A 392 -5.84 -14.87 18.32
C LEU A 392 -6.19 -13.52 17.70
N TRP A 393 -6.93 -12.65 18.40
CA TRP A 393 -7.36 -11.38 17.83
C TRP A 393 -6.26 -10.32 17.95
N LEU A 394 -5.76 -10.05 19.16
CA LEU A 394 -4.76 -9.00 19.36
C LEU A 394 -3.39 -9.39 18.76
N GLY A 395 -2.95 -10.64 18.94
CA GLY A 395 -1.71 -11.13 18.34
C GLY A 395 -1.73 -11.03 16.81
N ALA A 396 -2.80 -11.47 16.15
CA ALA A 396 -2.94 -11.33 14.70
C ALA A 396 -3.05 -9.85 14.26
N CYS A 397 -3.65 -8.97 15.08
CA CYS A 397 -3.69 -7.54 14.82
C CYS A 397 -2.29 -6.92 14.83
N TRP A 398 -1.44 -7.26 15.80
CA TRP A 398 -0.03 -6.86 15.78
C TRP A 398 0.72 -7.43 14.57
N VAL A 399 0.50 -8.70 14.22
CA VAL A 399 1.10 -9.29 13.00
C VAL A 399 0.72 -8.51 11.74
N GLY A 400 -0.57 -8.16 11.56
CA GLY A 400 -1.03 -7.38 10.41
C GLY A 400 -0.58 -5.92 10.43
N ALA A 401 -0.38 -5.34 11.63
CA ALA A 401 0.09 -3.97 11.79
C ALA A 401 1.58 -3.80 11.43
N MET A 402 2.34 -4.89 11.48
CA MET A 402 3.79 -4.95 11.25
C MET A 402 4.15 -5.70 9.95
N THR A 403 3.34 -5.60 8.89
CA THR A 403 3.56 -6.32 7.61
C THR A 403 4.98 -6.20 7.06
N ASN A 404 5.60 -5.03 7.21
CA ASN A 404 6.96 -4.70 6.81
C ASN A 404 8.04 -5.53 7.53
N TYR A 405 7.70 -6.16 8.66
CA TYR A 405 8.54 -7.08 9.42
C TYR A 405 8.03 -8.52 9.45
N THR A 406 6.70 -8.73 9.35
CA THR A 406 6.06 -10.04 9.59
C THR A 406 5.63 -10.77 8.33
N LEU A 407 5.46 -10.06 7.20
CA LEU A 407 4.99 -10.60 5.92
C LEU A 407 5.92 -10.26 4.74
N ASN A 408 7.00 -9.52 4.99
CA ASN A 408 7.99 -9.11 3.99
C ASN A 408 8.74 -10.27 3.33
N PHE A 409 8.81 -11.44 3.98
CA PHE A 409 9.43 -12.65 3.47
C PHE A 409 8.64 -13.30 2.32
N ILE A 410 7.38 -12.91 2.12
CA ILE A 410 6.53 -13.41 1.04
C ILE A 410 7.02 -12.76 -0.27
N PRO A 411 7.53 -13.53 -1.26
CA PRO A 411 8.13 -12.97 -2.47
C PRO A 411 7.06 -12.51 -3.48
N ILE A 412 6.24 -11.53 -3.11
CA ILE A 412 5.21 -10.91 -3.95
C ILE A 412 5.21 -9.40 -3.66
N GLN A 413 6.04 -8.64 -4.37
CA GLN A 413 6.05 -7.17 -4.25
C GLN A 413 4.88 -6.51 -5.01
N ARG A 414 4.50 -7.07 -6.16
CA ARG A 414 3.43 -6.59 -7.03
C ARG A 414 2.67 -7.76 -7.66
N LEU A 415 1.34 -7.63 -7.80
CA LEU A 415 0.48 -8.63 -8.45
C LEU A 415 0.39 -8.37 -9.97
N ASN A 416 1.53 -8.33 -10.64
CA ASN A 416 1.65 -8.20 -12.10
C ASN A 416 2.26 -9.47 -12.69
N SER A 417 1.87 -9.86 -13.90
CA SER A 417 2.41 -11.03 -14.59
C SER A 417 3.93 -10.96 -14.79
N HIS A 418 4.47 -9.75 -15.04
CA HIS A 418 5.91 -9.50 -15.18
C HIS A 418 6.66 -9.84 -13.89
N ASP A 419 6.28 -9.22 -12.78
CA ASP A 419 6.91 -9.42 -11.46
C ASP A 419 6.80 -10.88 -10.98
N ILE A 420 5.63 -11.51 -11.17
CA ILE A 420 5.40 -12.93 -10.80
C ILE A 420 6.26 -13.89 -11.63
N ASN A 421 6.66 -13.51 -12.85
CA ASN A 421 7.53 -14.32 -13.70
C ASN A 421 9.01 -14.16 -13.35
N GLN A 422 9.45 -12.98 -12.93
CA GLN A 422 10.86 -12.68 -12.65
C GLN A 422 11.26 -12.91 -11.19
N GLN A 423 10.37 -12.63 -10.23
CA GLN A 423 10.68 -12.76 -8.81
C GLN A 423 10.75 -14.25 -8.39
N PRO A 424 11.91 -14.75 -7.90
CA PRO A 424 12.04 -16.15 -7.52
C PRO A 424 11.08 -16.51 -6.37
N GLY A 425 10.38 -17.62 -6.51
CA GLY A 425 9.39 -18.11 -5.53
C GLY A 425 8.00 -17.47 -5.61
N ALA A 426 7.79 -16.38 -6.36
CA ALA A 426 6.52 -15.64 -6.39
C ALA A 426 5.31 -16.50 -6.79
N LYS A 427 5.47 -17.35 -7.82
CA LYS A 427 4.42 -18.28 -8.29
C LYS A 427 3.98 -19.27 -7.20
N ALA A 428 4.93 -19.82 -6.44
CA ALA A 428 4.65 -20.76 -5.37
C ALA A 428 3.95 -20.07 -4.18
N ALA A 429 4.44 -18.89 -3.78
CA ALA A 429 3.83 -18.09 -2.73
C ALA A 429 2.38 -17.69 -3.09
N LEU A 430 2.14 -17.27 -4.33
CA LEU A 430 0.81 -16.90 -4.82
C LEU A 430 -0.16 -18.10 -4.81
N ALA A 431 0.29 -19.27 -5.27
CA ALA A 431 -0.51 -20.48 -5.24
C ALA A 431 -0.92 -20.88 -3.81
N ILE A 432 0.01 -20.82 -2.85
CA ILE A 432 -0.26 -21.11 -1.43
C ILE A 432 -1.28 -20.11 -0.87
N ILE A 433 -1.12 -18.81 -1.13
CA ILE A 433 -2.05 -17.76 -0.67
C ILE A 433 -3.45 -18.00 -1.24
N VAL A 434 -3.57 -18.31 -2.53
CA VAL A 434 -4.87 -18.61 -3.17
C VAL A 434 -5.53 -19.84 -2.54
N ILE A 435 -4.77 -20.92 -2.29
CA ILE A 435 -5.29 -22.13 -1.64
C ILE A 435 -5.80 -21.81 -0.22
N VAL A 436 -5.02 -21.06 0.57
CA VAL A 436 -5.42 -20.63 1.92
C VAL A 436 -6.68 -19.76 1.88
N LEU A 437 -6.74 -18.76 1.00
CA LEU A 437 -7.92 -17.90 0.85
C LEU A 437 -9.16 -18.68 0.39
N CYS A 438 -9.02 -19.66 -0.50
CA CYS A 438 -10.12 -20.54 -0.91
C CYS A 438 -10.61 -21.42 0.25
N ALA A 439 -9.70 -21.96 1.07
CA ALA A 439 -10.06 -22.73 2.27
C ALA A 439 -10.78 -21.86 3.31
N VAL A 440 -10.29 -20.64 3.55
CA VAL A 440 -10.93 -19.64 4.43
C VAL A 440 -12.33 -19.30 3.90
N ALA A 441 -12.47 -18.92 2.63
CA ALA A 441 -13.74 -18.54 2.03
C ALA A 441 -14.78 -19.68 2.09
N THR A 442 -14.38 -20.90 1.72
CA THR A 442 -15.25 -22.09 1.78
C THR A 442 -15.72 -22.37 3.20
N THR A 443 -14.82 -22.26 4.18
CA THR A 443 -15.12 -22.42 5.60
C THR A 443 -16.11 -21.34 6.06
N GLN A 444 -15.81 -20.06 5.85
CA GLN A 444 -16.70 -18.95 6.24
C GLN A 444 -18.09 -19.11 5.61
N VAL A 445 -18.20 -19.43 4.32
CA VAL A 445 -19.47 -19.66 3.62
C VAL A 445 -20.29 -20.76 4.29
N TRP A 446 -19.67 -21.89 4.66
CA TRP A 446 -20.35 -22.99 5.36
C TRP A 446 -20.88 -22.55 6.74
N PHE A 447 -20.08 -21.84 7.53
CA PHE A 447 -20.50 -21.37 8.87
C PHE A 447 -21.53 -20.23 8.79
N PHE A 448 -21.43 -19.30 7.83
CA PHE A 448 -22.44 -18.26 7.61
C PHE A 448 -23.79 -18.84 7.17
N ARG A 449 -23.77 -19.93 6.41
CA ARG A 449 -24.98 -20.70 6.07
C ARG A 449 -25.59 -21.32 7.33
N LYS A 450 -24.79 -21.89 8.23
CA LYS A 450 -25.26 -22.46 9.50
C LYS A 450 -25.86 -21.41 10.44
N GLU A 451 -25.35 -20.17 10.44
CA GLU A 451 -25.98 -19.04 11.14
C GLU A 451 -27.20 -18.41 10.41
N GLY A 452 -27.62 -18.93 9.24
CA GLY A 452 -28.70 -18.33 8.44
C GLY A 452 -28.38 -16.93 7.88
N ARG A 453 -27.11 -16.52 7.87
CA ARG A 453 -26.65 -15.17 7.49
C ARG A 453 -26.06 -15.08 6.08
N LEU A 454 -25.77 -16.21 5.43
CA LEU A 454 -25.06 -16.27 4.15
C LEU A 454 -25.68 -15.35 3.08
N VAL A 455 -27.00 -15.40 2.89
CA VAL A 455 -27.70 -14.58 1.87
C VAL A 455 -27.46 -13.07 2.07
N LYS A 456 -27.38 -12.59 3.32
CA LYS A 456 -27.09 -11.17 3.62
C LYS A 456 -25.69 -10.78 3.18
N TYR A 457 -24.70 -11.65 3.41
CA TYR A 457 -23.31 -11.41 2.99
C TYR A 457 -23.12 -11.59 1.49
N LEU A 458 -23.78 -12.56 0.85
CA LEU A 458 -23.78 -12.68 -0.61
C LEU A 458 -24.34 -11.43 -1.29
N LYS A 459 -25.39 -10.80 -0.74
CA LYS A 459 -25.89 -9.50 -1.24
C LYS A 459 -24.85 -8.39 -1.07
N LEU A 460 -24.19 -8.28 0.08
CA LEU A 460 -23.11 -7.30 0.30
C LEU A 460 -21.96 -7.51 -0.70
N TYR A 461 -21.48 -8.74 -0.84
CA TYR A 461 -20.38 -9.06 -1.76
C TYR A 461 -20.77 -8.91 -3.23
N ALA A 462 -22.04 -9.11 -3.60
CA ALA A 462 -22.54 -8.79 -4.94
C ALA A 462 -22.48 -7.27 -5.22
N VAL A 463 -22.84 -6.43 -4.25
CA VAL A 463 -22.72 -4.96 -4.39
C VAL A 463 -21.25 -4.54 -4.50
N LEU A 464 -20.35 -5.10 -3.68
CA LEU A 464 -18.91 -4.84 -3.77
C LEU A 464 -18.32 -5.32 -5.11
N LEU A 465 -18.75 -6.48 -5.60
CA LEU A 465 -18.34 -7.00 -6.91
C LEU A 465 -18.83 -6.09 -8.05
N VAL A 466 -20.09 -5.62 -8.02
CA VAL A 466 -20.60 -4.65 -9.00
C VAL A 466 -19.81 -3.35 -8.94
N ALA A 467 -19.48 -2.83 -7.75
CA ALA A 467 -18.64 -1.63 -7.62
C ALA A 467 -17.25 -1.83 -8.24
N ILE A 468 -16.62 -3.00 -8.05
CA ILE A 468 -15.33 -3.35 -8.67
C ILE A 468 -15.47 -3.49 -10.20
N LEU A 469 -16.54 -4.11 -10.70
CA LEU A 469 -16.79 -4.25 -12.14
C LEU A 469 -17.04 -2.89 -12.82
N VAL A 470 -17.78 -1.99 -12.17
CA VAL A 470 -17.94 -0.59 -12.61
C VAL A 470 -16.59 0.11 -12.61
N ALA A 471 -15.80 -0.01 -11.54
CA ALA A 471 -14.48 0.59 -11.43
C ALA A 471 -13.50 0.11 -12.52
N LEU A 472 -13.56 -1.17 -12.91
CA LEU A 472 -12.80 -1.75 -14.02
C LEU A 472 -13.27 -1.28 -15.41
N GLY A 473 -14.51 -0.79 -15.52
CA GLY A 473 -15.09 -0.26 -16.76
C GLY A 473 -14.81 1.22 -17.02
N ILE A 474 -14.19 1.95 -16.08
CA ILE A 474 -13.90 3.39 -16.27
C ILE A 474 -12.64 3.54 -17.13
N PRO A 475 -12.72 4.20 -18.30
CA PRO A 475 -11.55 4.40 -19.17
C PRO A 475 -10.52 5.32 -18.51
N GLY A 476 -9.24 5.12 -18.84
CA GLY A 476 -8.13 5.92 -18.29
C GLY A 476 -7.77 5.62 -16.83
N LEU A 477 -8.45 4.69 -16.16
CA LEU A 477 -8.15 4.25 -14.80
C LEU A 477 -7.86 2.74 -14.74
N LYS A 478 -7.16 2.34 -13.69
CA LYS A 478 -6.73 0.97 -13.40
C LYS A 478 -6.93 0.68 -11.91
N LEU A 479 -7.35 -0.53 -11.59
CA LEU A 479 -7.64 -0.98 -10.23
C LEU A 479 -6.35 -1.32 -9.47
N ARG A 480 -6.09 -0.66 -8.34
CA ARG A 480 -5.02 -0.99 -7.40
C ARG A 480 -5.59 -1.26 -6.01
N LEU A 481 -5.62 -2.54 -5.65
CA LEU A 481 -6.09 -2.98 -4.33
C LEU A 481 -4.94 -2.96 -3.32
N HIS A 482 -4.79 -1.83 -2.63
CA HIS A 482 -3.96 -1.72 -1.43
C HIS A 482 -4.47 -2.67 -0.32
N HIS A 483 -3.59 -3.15 0.55
CA HIS A 483 -3.92 -4.10 1.62
C HIS A 483 -4.95 -3.55 2.62
N TYR A 484 -5.01 -2.23 2.82
CA TYR A 484 -6.05 -1.60 3.64
C TYR A 484 -7.46 -1.71 3.00
N ILE A 485 -7.55 -1.70 1.67
CA ILE A 485 -8.82 -1.90 0.93
C ILE A 485 -9.21 -3.38 1.00
N LEU A 486 -8.24 -4.28 0.81
CA LEU A 486 -8.45 -5.72 0.98
C LEU A 486 -8.98 -6.04 2.38
N ALA A 487 -8.44 -5.39 3.41
CA ALA A 487 -8.95 -5.49 4.77
C ALA A 487 -10.44 -5.11 4.87
N LEU A 488 -10.83 -3.94 4.36
CA LEU A 488 -12.22 -3.46 4.38
C LEU A 488 -13.19 -4.39 3.63
N VAL A 489 -12.75 -4.97 2.50
CA VAL A 489 -13.56 -5.91 1.70
C VAL A 489 -13.72 -7.25 2.42
N LEU A 490 -12.67 -7.80 3.02
CA LEU A 490 -12.71 -9.13 3.65
C LEU A 490 -13.26 -9.14 5.08
N LEU A 491 -13.13 -8.04 5.84
CA LEU A 491 -13.52 -8.00 7.26
C LEU A 491 -14.98 -8.41 7.54
N PRO A 492 -16.00 -7.97 6.77
CA PRO A 492 -17.39 -8.41 6.96
C PRO A 492 -17.56 -9.94 6.89
N GLY A 493 -16.82 -10.59 5.98
CA GLY A 493 -16.76 -12.03 5.75
C GLY A 493 -16.00 -12.82 6.84
N THR A 494 -15.62 -12.17 7.94
CA THR A 494 -15.01 -12.81 9.12
C THR A 494 -15.81 -12.54 10.41
N SER A 495 -17.04 -12.02 10.29
CA SER A 495 -17.92 -11.64 11.41
C SER A 495 -18.64 -12.81 12.14
N LEU A 496 -17.99 -13.98 12.21
CA LEU A 496 -18.44 -15.17 12.95
C LEU A 496 -17.63 -15.31 14.24
N GLN A 497 -18.28 -15.59 15.38
CA GLN A 497 -17.56 -15.78 16.66
C GLN A 497 -16.99 -17.20 16.73
N MET A 498 -15.90 -17.43 16.00
CA MET A 498 -15.11 -18.67 15.95
C MET A 498 -13.62 -18.35 15.99
N ARG A 499 -12.80 -19.28 16.50
CA ARG A 499 -11.35 -19.08 16.71
C ARG A 499 -10.60 -18.60 15.46
N PRO A 500 -10.78 -19.17 14.26
CA PRO A 500 -10.09 -18.68 13.07
C PRO A 500 -10.57 -17.28 12.66
N SER A 501 -11.84 -16.94 12.86
CA SER A 501 -12.37 -15.60 12.57
C SER A 501 -11.84 -14.52 13.52
N LEU A 502 -11.47 -14.86 14.77
CA LEU A 502 -10.73 -13.93 15.63
C LEU A 502 -9.37 -13.60 15.02
N LEU A 503 -8.64 -14.61 14.55
CA LEU A 503 -7.36 -14.45 13.86
C LEU A 503 -7.51 -13.61 12.60
N TYR A 504 -8.48 -13.92 11.73
CA TYR A 504 -8.68 -13.19 10.49
C TYR A 504 -9.10 -11.74 10.74
N GLN A 505 -10.01 -11.47 11.69
CA GLN A 505 -10.37 -10.09 12.02
C GLN A 505 -9.21 -9.30 12.60
N GLY A 506 -8.44 -9.89 13.51
CA GLY A 506 -7.22 -9.29 14.04
C GLY A 506 -6.29 -8.89 12.89
N LEU A 507 -5.89 -9.88 12.07
CA LEU A 507 -5.00 -9.67 10.93
C LEU A 507 -5.50 -8.55 10.00
N LEU A 508 -6.77 -8.59 9.58
CA LEU A 508 -7.34 -7.60 8.66
C LEU A 508 -7.39 -6.19 9.28
N VAL A 509 -7.74 -6.04 10.57
CA VAL A 509 -7.67 -4.74 11.26
C VAL A 509 -6.22 -4.24 11.33
N GLY A 510 -5.26 -5.14 11.59
CA GLY A 510 -3.82 -4.82 11.53
C GLY A 510 -3.39 -4.33 10.15
N LEU A 511 -3.75 -5.04 9.08
CA LEU A 511 -3.45 -4.65 7.69
C LEU A 511 -4.01 -3.28 7.34
N PHE A 512 -5.23 -2.98 7.79
CA PHE A 512 -5.82 -1.65 7.64
C PHE A 512 -4.99 -0.57 8.36
N ILE A 513 -4.65 -0.81 9.63
CA ILE A 513 -3.88 0.13 10.43
C ILE A 513 -2.52 0.40 9.78
N ASN A 514 -1.81 -0.65 9.33
CA ASN A 514 -0.52 -0.50 8.65
C ASN A 514 -0.63 0.36 7.40
N GLY A 515 -1.55 0.02 6.47
CA GLY A 515 -1.69 0.75 5.21
C GLY A 515 -2.06 2.22 5.40
N VAL A 516 -3.01 2.51 6.30
CA VAL A 516 -3.49 3.88 6.53
C VAL A 516 -2.49 4.72 7.34
N ALA A 517 -1.84 4.16 8.36
CA ALA A 517 -0.85 4.90 9.13
C ALA A 517 0.36 5.28 8.25
N ARG A 518 0.90 4.32 7.49
CA ARG A 518 2.07 4.53 6.64
C ARG A 518 1.76 5.39 5.42
N TRP A 519 0.83 4.94 4.57
CA TRP A 519 0.58 5.53 3.26
C TRP A 519 -0.58 6.51 3.31
N GLY A 520 -1.71 6.10 3.90
CA GLY A 520 -2.93 6.91 3.99
C GLY A 520 -4.08 6.23 3.26
N PHE A 521 -4.98 7.04 2.70
CA PHE A 521 -6.15 6.56 1.97
C PHE A 521 -5.89 6.58 0.46
N ASP A 522 -4.85 5.84 0.02
CA ASP A 522 -4.45 5.80 -1.39
C ASP A 522 -5.59 5.28 -2.28
N PRO A 523 -5.87 5.95 -3.42
CA PRO A 523 -7.07 5.69 -4.18
C PRO A 523 -7.11 4.28 -4.78
N VAL A 524 -8.31 3.69 -4.78
CA VAL A 524 -8.61 2.34 -5.31
C VAL A 524 -8.43 2.28 -6.84
N LEU A 525 -8.67 3.42 -7.50
CA LEU A 525 -8.46 3.62 -8.93
C LEU A 525 -7.33 4.64 -9.12
N GLN A 526 -6.34 4.26 -9.92
CA GLN A 526 -5.18 5.08 -10.25
C GLN A 526 -5.04 5.16 -11.76
N THR A 527 -4.46 6.25 -12.27
CA THR A 527 -4.14 6.35 -13.70
C THR A 527 -3.05 5.35 -14.06
N PRO A 528 -2.98 4.82 -15.29
CA PRO A 528 -1.86 4.02 -15.76
C PRO A 528 -0.51 4.67 -15.44
N GLN A 529 -0.38 5.97 -15.70
CA GLN A 529 0.83 6.76 -15.40
C GLN A 529 1.24 6.68 -13.92
N SER A 530 0.29 6.86 -13.00
CA SER A 530 0.57 6.75 -11.55
C SER A 530 0.84 5.32 -11.06
N LEU A 531 0.50 4.29 -11.85
CA LEU A 531 0.85 2.89 -11.57
C LEU A 531 2.22 2.51 -12.10
N LEU A 532 2.56 3.01 -13.29
CA LEU A 532 3.89 2.86 -13.88
C LEU A 532 4.93 3.55 -12.98
N GLY A 533 4.66 4.79 -12.58
CA GLY A 533 5.58 5.59 -11.77
C GLY A 533 6.85 5.88 -12.56
N ASP A 534 7.93 5.17 -12.21
CA ASP A 534 9.24 5.18 -12.85
C ASP A 534 9.49 3.95 -13.76
N ALA A 535 8.47 3.12 -13.99
CA ALA A 535 8.49 2.09 -15.02
C ALA A 535 8.38 2.70 -16.43
N GLN A 536 8.74 1.90 -17.44
CA GLN A 536 8.63 2.30 -18.83
C GLN A 536 7.18 2.46 -19.30
N ARG A 537 7.01 3.26 -20.36
CA ARG A 537 5.73 3.65 -20.94
C ARG A 537 5.40 2.93 -22.26
N ASP A 538 6.30 2.07 -22.75
CA ASP A 538 6.26 1.44 -24.08
C ASP A 538 6.06 2.47 -25.22
N SER A 539 6.73 3.62 -25.09
CA SER A 539 6.65 4.74 -26.02
C SER A 539 7.50 4.53 -27.29
N LEU A 540 7.19 5.28 -28.36
CA LEU A 540 8.00 5.29 -29.57
C LEU A 540 9.43 5.75 -29.26
N LEU A 541 10.41 5.05 -29.81
CA LEU A 541 11.83 5.37 -29.64
C LEU A 541 12.38 6.12 -30.85
N PRO A 542 13.24 7.12 -30.64
CA PRO A 542 13.98 7.76 -31.72
C PRO A 542 14.79 6.78 -32.56
N LEU A 543 14.65 6.85 -33.88
CA LEU A 543 15.60 6.27 -34.81
C LEU A 543 16.74 7.28 -35.01
N ILE A 544 17.93 6.93 -34.52
CA ILE A 544 19.13 7.75 -34.65
C ILE A 544 19.97 7.20 -35.80
N HIS A 545 20.39 8.06 -36.73
CA HIS A 545 21.28 7.65 -37.82
C HIS A 545 22.71 7.36 -37.30
N PRO A 546 23.52 6.57 -38.01
CA PRO A 546 24.93 6.37 -37.67
C PRO A 546 25.65 7.72 -37.50
N PRO A 547 26.32 7.96 -36.36
CA PRO A 547 26.85 9.29 -36.04
C PRO A 547 28.11 9.63 -36.81
N GLU A 548 28.27 10.92 -37.12
CA GLU A 548 29.51 11.48 -37.67
C GLU A 548 30.50 11.72 -36.53
N VAL A 549 31.59 10.94 -36.48
CA VAL A 549 32.65 11.05 -35.48
C VAL A 549 33.88 11.73 -36.07
N HIS A 550 34.30 12.85 -35.49
CA HIS A 550 35.57 13.50 -35.82
C HIS A 550 36.51 13.41 -34.62
N LEU A 551 37.65 12.74 -34.80
CA LEU A 551 38.68 12.62 -33.77
C LEU A 551 39.65 13.79 -33.85
N GLY A 552 39.87 14.47 -32.73
CA GLY A 552 41.03 15.36 -32.56
C GLY A 552 42.30 14.53 -32.48
N GLY A 553 43.43 15.08 -32.95
CA GLY A 553 44.74 14.41 -32.83
C GLY A 553 45.24 14.36 -31.38
N ASP A 554 46.36 13.67 -31.13
CA ASP A 554 46.90 13.43 -29.78
C ASP A 554 47.60 14.66 -29.14
N ILE A 555 47.09 15.87 -29.39
CA ILE A 555 47.61 17.13 -28.87
C ILE A 555 46.73 17.61 -27.72
N VAL A 556 47.37 17.94 -26.59
CA VAL A 556 46.71 18.48 -25.39
C VAL A 556 45.87 19.71 -25.74
N GLY A 557 44.57 19.65 -25.44
CA GLY A 557 43.61 20.74 -25.72
C GLY A 557 42.85 20.60 -27.04
N SER A 558 43.12 19.57 -27.85
CA SER A 558 42.26 19.21 -28.97
C SER A 558 40.96 18.54 -28.50
N SER A 559 39.89 18.70 -29.27
CA SER A 559 38.58 18.12 -29.01
C SER A 559 38.19 17.13 -30.10
N SER A 560 37.71 15.96 -29.70
CA SER A 560 36.94 15.07 -30.57
C SER A 560 35.47 15.41 -30.46
N ASN A 561 34.71 15.25 -31.55
CA ASN A 561 33.25 15.41 -31.54
C ASN A 561 32.53 14.18 -32.13
N ILE A 562 31.28 14.04 -31.73
CA ILE A 562 30.34 13.06 -32.26
C ILE A 562 29.01 13.77 -32.52
N THR A 563 28.47 13.61 -33.73
CA THR A 563 27.24 14.28 -34.17
C THR A 563 26.15 13.27 -34.46
N PHE A 564 25.04 13.38 -33.74
CA PHE A 564 23.85 12.54 -33.92
C PHE A 564 22.76 13.32 -34.66
N ARG A 565 22.12 12.68 -35.63
CA ARG A 565 20.94 13.19 -36.35
C ARG A 565 19.80 12.19 -36.25
N TRP A 566 18.57 12.69 -36.32
CA TRP A 566 17.34 11.91 -36.23
C TRP A 566 16.25 12.52 -37.10
N GLU A 567 15.25 11.70 -37.45
CA GLU A 567 14.03 12.17 -38.09
C GLU A 567 12.97 12.54 -37.03
N PRO A 568 12.17 13.60 -37.25
CA PRO A 568 11.03 13.91 -36.40
C PRO A 568 9.96 12.81 -36.51
N PRO A 569 9.21 12.52 -35.44
CA PRO A 569 8.24 11.42 -35.44
C PRO A 569 7.03 11.71 -36.34
N ALA A 570 6.44 10.66 -36.90
CA ALA A 570 5.29 10.74 -37.78
C ALA A 570 3.98 11.06 -37.00
N GLY A 571 3.78 12.34 -36.67
CA GLY A 571 2.55 12.88 -36.09
C GLY A 571 2.76 13.76 -34.85
N PRO A 572 1.76 14.56 -34.45
CA PRO A 572 1.88 15.59 -33.43
C PRO A 572 1.79 15.05 -31.98
N GLN A 573 2.27 13.82 -31.73
CA GLN A 573 2.18 13.18 -30.41
C GLN A 573 3.40 13.46 -29.51
N TYR A 574 4.48 13.94 -30.10
CA TYR A 574 5.74 14.23 -29.41
C TYR A 574 6.16 15.67 -29.70
N ASP A 575 6.54 16.38 -28.65
CA ASP A 575 6.82 17.81 -28.68
C ASP A 575 8.32 18.11 -28.79
N GLY A 576 9.19 17.09 -28.68
CA GLY A 576 10.64 17.30 -28.70
C GLY A 576 11.49 16.04 -28.54
N MET A 577 12.80 16.25 -28.34
CA MET A 577 13.83 15.24 -28.15
C MET A 577 14.67 15.57 -26.90
N SER A 578 15.01 14.57 -26.09
CA SER A 578 15.96 14.67 -24.98
C SER A 578 17.08 13.64 -25.13
N VAL A 579 18.31 14.00 -24.77
CA VAL A 579 19.49 13.12 -24.84
C VAL A 579 20.22 13.08 -23.51
N LEU A 580 20.45 11.86 -23.01
CA LEU A 580 21.33 11.60 -21.87
C LEU A 580 22.74 11.29 -22.36
N VAL A 581 23.74 11.84 -21.68
CA VAL A 581 25.14 11.40 -21.73
C VAL A 581 25.55 10.98 -20.33
N ASN A 582 25.97 9.73 -20.15
CA ASN A 582 26.31 9.14 -18.84
C ASN A 582 25.18 9.27 -17.80
N ASP A 583 23.95 8.94 -18.21
CA ASP A 583 22.73 9.01 -17.39
C ASP A 583 22.36 10.44 -16.91
N VAL A 584 22.88 11.49 -17.55
CA VAL A 584 22.58 12.91 -17.30
C VAL A 584 22.04 13.58 -18.56
N GLU A 585 20.91 14.30 -18.48
CA GLU A 585 20.38 15.07 -19.62
C GLU A 585 21.34 16.21 -19.99
N ARG A 586 21.85 16.18 -21.23
CA ARG A 586 22.76 17.20 -21.80
C ARG A 586 22.16 17.99 -22.94
N PHE A 587 21.03 17.53 -23.47
CA PHE A 587 20.39 18.15 -24.62
C PHE A 587 18.89 17.98 -24.52
N ARG A 588 18.18 19.04 -24.91
CA ARG A 588 16.77 19.00 -25.26
C ARG A 588 16.49 19.98 -26.39
N THR A 589 15.50 19.66 -27.21
CA THR A 589 14.95 20.54 -28.24
C THR A 589 13.46 20.25 -28.40
N TYR A 590 12.71 21.23 -28.90
CA TYR A 590 11.28 21.12 -29.13
C TYR A 590 11.01 21.25 -30.64
N PHE A 591 10.13 20.40 -31.17
CA PHE A 591 9.81 20.37 -32.60
C PHE A 591 8.86 21.51 -32.96
N GLY A 592 9.16 22.25 -34.03
CA GLY A 592 8.41 23.43 -34.48
C GLY A 592 8.76 24.74 -33.76
N ASP A 593 9.60 24.71 -32.72
CA ASP A 593 10.09 25.92 -32.05
C ASP A 593 11.14 26.65 -32.91
N ALA A 594 11.22 27.98 -32.77
CA ALA A 594 12.20 28.80 -33.50
C ALA A 594 13.68 28.49 -33.16
N GLY A 595 13.93 27.67 -32.13
CA GLY A 595 15.24 27.15 -31.73
C GLY A 595 15.37 25.63 -31.88
N GLU A 596 14.51 24.98 -32.68
CA GLU A 596 14.61 23.55 -33.01
C GLU A 596 16.01 23.21 -33.55
N LYS A 597 16.54 22.07 -33.12
CA LYS A 597 17.79 21.51 -33.61
C LYS A 597 17.55 20.07 -34.08
N SER A 598 17.82 19.80 -35.35
CA SER A 598 17.75 18.45 -35.94
C SER A 598 18.98 17.59 -35.64
N GLU A 599 19.97 18.12 -34.91
CA GLU A 599 21.20 17.40 -34.56
C GLU A 599 21.70 17.74 -33.14
N PHE A 600 22.39 16.77 -32.53
CA PHE A 600 23.10 16.91 -31.27
C PHE A 600 24.59 16.65 -31.49
N VAL A 601 25.40 17.68 -31.28
CA VAL A 601 26.86 17.60 -31.30
C VAL A 601 27.35 17.50 -29.85
N TRP A 602 28.04 16.41 -29.53
CA TRP A 602 28.78 16.27 -28.27
C TRP A 602 30.28 16.34 -28.51
N SER A 603 31.01 17.02 -27.64
CA SER A 603 32.46 17.21 -27.76
C SER A 603 33.16 16.82 -26.46
N ARG A 604 34.24 16.05 -26.57
CA ARG A 604 35.11 15.67 -25.45
C ARG A 604 36.57 16.04 -25.74
N ASN A 605 37.36 16.20 -24.69
CA ASN A 605 38.83 16.24 -24.82
C ASN A 605 39.31 14.92 -25.42
N SER A 606 40.16 14.96 -26.45
CA SER A 606 40.69 13.74 -27.09
C SER A 606 41.38 12.81 -26.09
N THR A 607 42.04 13.38 -25.07
CA THR A 607 42.75 12.61 -24.03
C THR A 607 41.86 12.13 -22.88
N LEU A 608 40.52 12.11 -23.01
CA LEU A 608 39.62 11.72 -21.92
C LEU A 608 39.81 10.26 -21.47
N GLY A 609 40.02 9.33 -22.41
CA GLY A 609 40.29 7.91 -22.11
C GLY A 609 39.14 7.14 -21.43
N LEU A 610 37.93 7.68 -21.39
CA LEU A 610 36.74 7.04 -20.79
C LEU A 610 35.64 6.83 -21.85
N PRO A 611 34.83 5.76 -21.75
CA PRO A 611 33.65 5.60 -22.59
C PRO A 611 32.56 6.61 -22.20
N GLU A 612 31.72 7.00 -23.15
CA GLU A 612 30.54 7.82 -22.91
C GLU A 612 29.29 7.11 -23.44
N TYR A 613 28.23 7.08 -22.63
CA TYR A 613 26.99 6.34 -22.89
C TYR A 613 25.86 7.29 -23.29
N PHE A 614 25.32 7.12 -24.50
CA PHE A 614 24.31 7.99 -25.11
C PHE A 614 22.96 7.29 -25.15
N ARG A 615 21.89 8.01 -24.76
CA ARG A 615 20.51 7.52 -24.80
C ARG A 615 19.56 8.62 -25.25
N PHE A 616 18.56 8.28 -26.05
CA PHE A 616 17.68 9.24 -26.72
C PHE A 616 16.22 8.94 -26.38
N ALA A 617 15.40 9.96 -26.13
CA ALA A 617 13.96 9.83 -25.89
C ALA A 617 13.19 10.97 -26.54
N PHE A 618 12.01 10.66 -27.10
CA PHE A 618 11.04 11.71 -27.44
C PHE A 618 10.40 12.30 -26.18
N MET A 619 10.04 13.58 -26.24
CA MET A 619 9.39 14.31 -25.16
C MET A 619 7.90 14.51 -25.41
N THR A 620 7.12 14.60 -24.34
CA THR A 620 5.73 15.06 -24.37
C THR A 620 5.58 16.15 -23.30
N GLY A 621 5.32 17.38 -23.72
CA GLY A 621 5.53 18.57 -22.90
C GLY A 621 6.98 18.65 -22.37
N SER A 622 7.14 18.91 -21.08
CA SER A 622 8.45 18.95 -20.40
C SER A 622 9.08 17.58 -20.14
N ASP A 623 8.32 16.49 -20.30
CA ASP A 623 8.67 15.19 -19.76
C ASP A 623 9.27 14.30 -20.85
N SER A 624 10.44 13.72 -20.59
CA SER A 624 10.99 12.65 -21.43
C SER A 624 10.19 11.37 -21.29
N ASN A 625 9.95 10.68 -22.40
CA ASN A 625 9.40 9.33 -22.41
C ASN A 625 10.54 8.29 -22.28
N ASP A 626 10.37 7.09 -22.83
CA ASP A 626 11.36 6.02 -22.67
C ASP A 626 12.63 6.32 -23.45
N TYR A 627 13.77 6.09 -22.80
CA TYR A 627 15.07 6.21 -23.43
C TYR A 627 15.45 4.93 -24.16
N THR A 628 16.18 5.06 -25.27
CA THR A 628 16.86 3.95 -25.93
C THR A 628 17.84 3.26 -24.97
N ARG A 629 18.26 2.03 -25.32
CA ARG A 629 19.48 1.45 -24.75
C ARG A 629 20.69 2.33 -25.05
N ALA A 630 21.73 2.20 -24.22
CA ALA A 630 22.94 2.97 -24.41
C ALA A 630 23.67 2.57 -25.70
N GLY A 631 24.04 3.58 -26.49
CA GLY A 631 25.12 3.48 -27.47
C GLY A 631 26.40 3.98 -26.81
N THR A 632 27.55 3.43 -27.19
CA THR A 632 28.81 3.69 -26.50
C THR A 632 29.79 4.37 -27.45
N TRP A 633 30.24 5.57 -27.09
CA TRP A 633 31.45 6.15 -27.68
C TRP A 633 32.63 5.75 -26.81
N ASN A 634 33.39 4.73 -27.22
CA ASN A 634 34.40 4.10 -26.37
C ASN A 634 35.62 5.03 -26.12
N ALA A 635 36.58 4.59 -25.29
CA ALA A 635 37.79 5.35 -25.01
C ALA A 635 38.61 5.66 -26.29
N ASP A 636 38.71 4.70 -27.21
CA ASP A 636 39.45 4.81 -28.49
C ASP A 636 38.76 5.72 -29.53
N GLY A 637 37.58 6.25 -29.22
CA GLY A 637 36.81 7.12 -30.12
C GLY A 637 35.94 6.38 -31.14
N GLN A 638 35.81 5.06 -31.04
CA GLN A 638 34.91 4.26 -31.86
C GLN A 638 33.48 4.31 -31.31
N TRP A 639 32.50 4.33 -32.21
CA TRP A 639 31.09 4.23 -31.88
C TRP A 639 30.61 2.78 -31.90
N LYS A 640 29.82 2.39 -30.90
CA LYS A 640 29.11 1.11 -30.81
C LYS A 640 27.61 1.41 -30.73
N ASP A 641 26.86 0.87 -31.69
CA ASP A 641 25.43 1.11 -31.81
C ASP A 641 24.61 0.67 -30.59
N MET A 642 23.49 1.36 -30.41
CA MET A 642 22.47 1.02 -29.42
C MET A 642 21.86 -0.34 -29.74
N ALA A 643 21.75 -1.20 -28.73
CA ALA A 643 20.93 -2.41 -28.86
C ALA A 643 19.44 -2.03 -29.01
N ALA A 644 18.69 -2.84 -29.75
CA ALA A 644 17.27 -2.59 -30.00
C ALA A 644 16.43 -2.55 -28.71
N GLY A 645 15.36 -1.74 -28.76
CA GLY A 645 14.40 -1.56 -27.67
C GLY A 645 14.77 -0.44 -26.70
N PRO A 646 13.86 -0.15 -25.75
CA PRO A 646 14.08 0.87 -24.72
C PRO A 646 15.06 0.36 -23.65
N SER A 647 15.45 1.22 -22.72
CA SER A 647 16.32 0.93 -21.57
C SER A 647 15.64 0.02 -20.54
N THR A 648 15.39 -1.22 -20.97
CA THR A 648 14.84 -2.38 -20.26
C THR A 648 15.55 -3.64 -20.75
N VAL A 649 15.68 -4.58 -19.82
CA VAL A 649 15.64 -6.04 -19.92
C VAL A 649 15.79 -6.57 -21.35
N LYS A 650 16.88 -7.30 -21.58
CA LYS A 650 16.99 -8.24 -22.69
C LYS A 650 15.73 -9.12 -22.75
N GLU A 651 14.91 -8.99 -23.81
CA GLU A 651 14.32 -10.21 -24.37
C GLU A 651 15.49 -11.16 -24.63
N ASP A 652 15.33 -12.41 -24.23
CA ASP A 652 16.43 -13.37 -24.18
C ASP A 652 17.19 -13.45 -25.51
N ALA A 653 18.52 -13.51 -25.43
CA ALA A 653 19.39 -13.79 -26.57
C ALA A 653 19.21 -15.22 -27.15
N ALA A 654 18.11 -15.90 -26.78
CA ALA A 654 17.73 -17.23 -27.20
C ALA A 654 16.89 -17.27 -28.50
N LYS A 655 16.49 -16.12 -29.07
CA LYS A 655 15.79 -16.09 -30.38
C LYS A 655 16.73 -16.07 -31.59
N ASP A 656 17.97 -15.59 -31.45
CA ASP A 656 18.89 -15.41 -32.59
C ASP A 656 19.59 -16.72 -33.02
N GLU A 657 19.55 -17.78 -32.21
CA GLU A 657 20.05 -19.11 -32.58
C GLU A 657 19.05 -19.91 -33.44
N SER A 658 17.77 -19.48 -33.49
CA SER A 658 16.73 -20.11 -34.34
C SER A 658 16.72 -19.63 -35.79
N ALA A 659 17.49 -18.58 -36.12
CA ALA A 659 17.67 -18.06 -37.47
C ALA A 659 18.94 -18.60 -38.17
N ARG A 660 19.68 -19.52 -37.52
CA ARG A 660 20.92 -20.13 -38.06
C ARG A 660 21.02 -21.64 -37.82
N ARG A 661 19.92 -22.39 -37.98
CA ARG A 661 19.93 -23.84 -38.26
C ARG A 661 18.79 -24.23 -39.20
#